data_AF-A0A4R3UYK8-F1
#
_entry.id   AF-A0A4R3UYK8-F1
#
_cell.length_a   1.000
_cell.length_b   1.000
_cell.length_c   1.000
_cell.angle_alpha   90.00
_cell.angle_beta   90.00
_cell.angle_gamma   90.00
#
_symmetry.space_group_name_H-M   'P 1'
#
loop_
_entity.id
_entity.type
_entity.pdbx_description
1 polymer ?
#
loop_
_entity_poly.entity_id
_entity_poly.type
_entity_poly.pdbx_seq_one_letter_code
_entity_poly.pdbx_strand_id
1 'polypeptide(L)'
;MSRVPVIALVLLLAACASHPALREAEVLARQGEHESAWRLLRDAAAASPQDEALRSARQREAELGLLSLAAQAENARAAGQLEAAADLLLRMEAIDPLAPRTRALQLALGRARRHEALLTQAEHQLQAGQRDAAREAVAQVLAEDPGQPRAQALQQKLRRAFAPPLAAPTLAAAYQKPVSLEFRDAPLRTVFEALSRGAGVNFVFDKDVKADARVSVYLKDVSVDEAMRIVLSTQQLERKLLNDNSVLIYPNTQQKQREHQELVTRSFYLNNADVKQAQALVRMMAKTRDVFIDERLNLLVARDTPEVIAMIEQLVAGLDLPEPEVMLDVEVLELGTDRSAEAGLNWATDATYGSTDTATMVPWSSRGSFRTLVANPVVAARLKGESGANNLLANPKLRARNKEKAKIQIGDRVPVFTSTSTANVGVSTAVTYIDVGIKLEVEPTVQLDNDVVMKVNLEVSSLGVKETSGGPQPTSAYRIGTRNASTSLRLRDGETQVLGGLINDEDRKTIAGVPYVSETPLLGRLFGVHTDSRKKTEIVLLITPHVLRNLSLPDAGQTVLASGFDANPGAEGLRLRASRGNAAAPSLSDTTPAGARPLSAAIAKAQAARSQGQQQALAPVQAPAQPEEATVELQLVDSIAAGENLTVTLANRSRATVAGRMTYDAALFTRADVDDAQAGSGLAEVELAPEAQQVVVLRARPDAAGRSGSLQFVNAKATGPNGEALKVRVEGGSHVEVR
;
A
#
# COMPACT_ATOMS: atom_id res chain seq x y z
N MET A 1 10.48 -9.23 74.51
CA MET A 1 11.64 -9.72 73.72
C MET A 1 11.23 -11.02 73.02
N SER A 2 10.85 -11.02 71.73
CA SER A 2 10.73 -12.24 70.88
C SER A 2 10.19 -11.99 69.46
N ARG A 3 10.60 -10.92 68.77
CA ARG A 3 10.19 -10.66 67.36
C ARG A 3 11.35 -10.37 66.40
N VAL A 4 12.54 -10.85 66.72
CA VAL A 4 13.73 -10.68 65.88
C VAL A 4 14.08 -11.90 65.00
N PRO A 5 13.81 -13.18 65.36
CA PRO A 5 14.31 -14.29 64.55
C PRO A 5 13.50 -14.58 63.27
N VAL A 6 12.25 -14.12 63.16
CA VAL A 6 11.38 -14.41 62.00
C VAL A 6 11.72 -13.52 60.79
N ILE A 7 12.16 -12.28 61.01
CA ILE A 7 12.51 -11.34 59.94
C ILE A 7 13.88 -11.70 59.33
N ALA A 8 14.81 -12.21 60.15
CA ALA A 8 16.12 -12.66 59.68
C ALA A 8 16.04 -13.95 58.82
N LEU A 9 15.10 -14.86 59.14
CA LEU A 9 14.91 -16.10 58.38
C LEU A 9 14.30 -15.84 56.97
N VAL A 10 13.41 -14.84 56.85
CA VAL A 10 12.82 -14.43 55.55
C VAL A 10 13.86 -13.71 54.68
N LEU A 11 14.77 -12.93 55.26
CA LEU A 11 15.86 -12.27 54.53
C LEU A 11 16.95 -13.25 54.07
N LEU A 12 17.23 -14.31 54.84
CA LEU A 12 18.19 -15.36 54.44
C LEU A 12 17.66 -16.26 53.33
N LEU A 13 16.34 -16.49 53.25
CA LEU A 13 15.71 -17.25 52.16
C LEU A 13 15.62 -16.46 50.84
N ALA A 14 15.55 -15.12 50.90
CA ALA A 14 15.53 -14.27 49.72
C ALA A 14 16.90 -14.12 49.01
N ALA A 15 18.01 -14.47 49.71
CA ALA A 15 19.37 -14.29 49.19
C ALA A 15 19.92 -15.49 48.39
N CYS A 16 19.26 -16.65 48.41
CA CYS A 16 19.80 -17.90 47.85
C CYS A 16 19.34 -18.27 46.43
N ALA A 17 18.76 -17.37 45.63
CA ALA A 17 18.13 -17.80 44.37
C ALA A 17 18.43 -16.94 43.12
N SER A 18 19.61 -16.31 43.01
CA SER A 18 20.01 -15.75 41.70
C SER A 18 21.52 -15.80 41.50
N HIS A 19 21.97 -16.72 40.65
CA HIS A 19 23.37 -16.84 40.23
C HIS A 19 23.83 -15.52 39.57
N PRO A 20 25.03 -14.99 39.85
CA PRO A 20 25.49 -13.69 39.32
C PRO A 20 25.48 -13.64 37.78
N ALA A 21 25.85 -14.75 37.13
CA ALA A 21 25.80 -14.89 35.67
C ALA A 21 24.40 -14.67 35.07
N LEU A 22 23.31 -15.00 35.78
CA LEU A 22 21.94 -14.76 35.30
C LEU A 22 21.64 -13.25 35.24
N ARG A 23 22.05 -12.49 36.26
CA ARG A 23 21.84 -11.04 36.30
C ARG A 23 22.65 -10.32 35.22
N GLU A 24 23.89 -10.75 35.01
CA GLU A 24 24.74 -10.16 33.97
C GLU A 24 24.23 -10.47 32.57
N ALA A 25 23.78 -11.71 32.33
CA ALA A 25 23.13 -12.09 31.08
C ALA A 25 21.83 -11.31 30.84
N GLU A 26 21.01 -11.07 31.87
CA GLU A 26 19.80 -10.23 31.76
C GLU A 26 20.13 -8.78 31.36
N VAL A 27 21.26 -8.23 31.82
CA VAL A 27 21.70 -6.89 31.44
C VAL A 27 22.10 -6.85 29.96
N LEU A 28 22.88 -7.84 29.50
CA LEU A 28 23.28 -7.96 28.09
C LEU A 28 22.07 -8.19 27.18
N ALA A 29 21.11 -9.02 27.60
CA ALA A 29 19.87 -9.27 26.89
C ALA A 29 19.02 -8.00 26.74
N ARG A 30 18.97 -7.14 27.78
CA ARG A 30 18.29 -5.83 27.70
C ARG A 30 18.97 -4.85 26.74
N GLN A 31 20.26 -5.02 26.49
CA GLN A 31 21.02 -4.22 25.51
C GLN A 31 20.90 -4.78 24.08
N GLY A 32 20.18 -5.89 23.89
CA GLY A 32 20.01 -6.56 22.59
C GLY A 32 21.20 -7.44 22.20
N GLU A 33 22.20 -7.61 23.08
CA GLU A 33 23.36 -8.45 22.83
C GLU A 33 23.12 -9.91 23.25
N HIS A 34 22.15 -10.57 22.61
CA HIS A 34 21.77 -11.94 22.95
C HIS A 34 22.90 -12.96 22.71
N GLU A 35 23.80 -12.70 21.76
CA GLU A 35 24.94 -13.57 21.46
C GLU A 35 25.98 -13.57 22.59
N SER A 36 26.29 -12.40 23.17
CA SER A 36 27.23 -12.29 24.29
C SER A 36 26.61 -12.87 25.57
N ALA A 37 25.32 -12.59 25.82
CA ALA A 37 24.55 -13.18 26.91
C ALA A 37 24.54 -14.71 26.85
N TRP A 38 24.29 -15.28 25.66
CA TRP A 38 24.31 -16.73 25.45
C TRP A 38 25.69 -17.35 25.72
N ARG A 39 26.78 -16.72 25.23
CA ARG A 39 28.15 -17.22 25.48
C ARG A 39 28.46 -17.24 26.98
N LEU A 40 28.11 -16.17 27.70
CA LEU A 40 28.30 -16.08 29.15
C LEU A 40 27.51 -17.17 29.88
N LEU A 41 26.24 -17.39 29.53
CA LEU A 41 25.40 -18.44 30.11
C LEU A 41 25.87 -19.85 29.73
N ARG A 42 26.42 -20.05 28.54
CA ARG A 42 27.02 -21.32 28.11
C ARG A 42 28.23 -21.67 28.97
N ASP A 43 29.12 -20.71 29.18
CA ASP A 43 30.35 -20.92 29.96
C ASP A 43 30.00 -21.13 31.45
N ALA A 44 29.01 -20.39 31.98
CA ALA A 44 28.49 -20.58 33.34
C ALA A 44 27.77 -21.93 33.52
N ALA A 45 26.97 -22.36 32.54
CA ALA A 45 26.28 -23.66 32.57
C ALA A 45 27.26 -24.84 32.45
N ALA A 46 28.42 -24.65 31.78
CA ALA A 46 29.48 -25.65 31.74
C ALA A 46 30.17 -25.82 33.10
N ALA A 47 30.30 -24.74 33.88
CA ALA A 47 30.84 -24.79 35.23
C ALA A 47 29.85 -25.40 36.25
N SER A 48 28.54 -25.17 36.07
CA SER A 48 27.49 -25.61 37.00
C SER A 48 26.37 -26.40 36.28
N PRO A 49 26.61 -27.66 35.87
CA PRO A 49 25.69 -28.42 35.01
C PRO A 49 24.37 -28.84 35.69
N GLN A 50 24.30 -28.82 37.02
CA GLN A 50 23.10 -29.21 37.77
C GLN A 50 22.07 -28.08 37.93
N ASP A 51 22.44 -26.83 37.63
CA ASP A 51 21.55 -25.68 37.80
C ASP A 51 20.52 -25.59 36.65
N GLU A 52 19.24 -25.82 36.96
CA GLU A 52 18.14 -25.76 35.99
C GLU A 52 17.88 -24.34 35.49
N ALA A 53 18.12 -23.32 36.32
CA ALA A 53 17.87 -21.93 35.96
C ALA A 53 18.87 -21.45 34.89
N LEU A 54 20.15 -21.83 35.01
CA LEU A 54 21.15 -21.54 33.98
C LEU A 54 20.88 -22.27 32.66
N ARG A 55 20.41 -23.53 32.72
CA ARG A 55 20.06 -24.29 31.50
C ARG A 55 18.90 -23.66 30.75
N SER A 56 17.83 -23.30 31.47
CA SER A 56 16.64 -22.67 30.87
C SER A 56 16.93 -21.26 30.35
N ALA A 57 17.71 -20.46 31.08
CA ALA A 57 18.13 -19.13 30.62
C ALA A 57 19.03 -19.21 29.37
N ARG A 58 19.99 -20.16 29.33
CA ARG A 58 20.85 -20.39 28.16
C ARG A 58 20.04 -20.76 26.92
N GLN A 59 19.05 -21.64 27.07
CA GLN A 59 18.17 -22.03 25.96
C GLN A 59 17.34 -20.85 25.45
N ARG A 60 16.79 -20.04 26.37
CA ARG A 60 16.03 -18.84 26.03
C ARG A 60 16.86 -17.83 25.24
N GLU A 61 18.07 -17.50 25.72
CA GLU A 61 18.95 -16.56 25.03
C GLU A 61 19.50 -17.13 23.71
N ALA A 62 19.69 -18.45 23.61
CA ALA A 62 20.02 -19.11 22.34
C ALA A 62 18.92 -18.89 21.29
N GLU A 63 17.65 -19.10 21.67
CA GLU A 63 16.51 -18.91 20.76
C GLU A 63 16.34 -17.45 20.33
N LEU A 64 16.48 -16.50 21.26
CA LEU A 64 16.40 -15.06 20.97
C LEU A 64 17.57 -14.60 20.09
N GLY A 65 18.79 -15.06 20.38
CA GLY A 65 19.98 -14.81 19.57
C GLY A 65 19.82 -15.33 18.14
N LEU A 66 19.39 -16.59 17.98
CA LEU A 66 19.10 -17.18 16.67
C LEU A 66 18.01 -16.42 15.91
N LEU A 67 16.96 -15.95 16.59
CA LEU A 67 15.91 -15.16 15.97
C LEU A 67 16.43 -13.81 15.44
N SER A 68 17.27 -13.13 16.23
CA SER A 68 17.87 -11.86 15.83
C SER A 68 18.84 -12.02 14.65
N LEU A 69 19.71 -13.03 14.68
CA LEU A 69 20.66 -13.33 13.61
C LEU A 69 19.96 -13.78 12.34
N ALA A 70 18.91 -14.60 12.46
CA ALA A 70 18.10 -15.01 11.32
C ALA A 70 17.43 -13.82 10.63
N ALA A 71 16.90 -12.86 11.39
CA ALA A 71 16.32 -11.64 10.84
C ALA A 71 17.36 -10.80 10.09
N GLN A 72 18.57 -10.64 10.65
CA GLN A 72 19.67 -9.95 9.97
C GLN A 72 20.11 -10.67 8.70
N ALA A 73 20.19 -12.01 8.73
CA ALA A 73 20.59 -12.83 7.59
C ALA A 73 19.55 -12.78 6.45
N GLU A 74 18.26 -12.81 6.78
CA GLU A 74 17.20 -12.62 5.78
C GLU A 74 17.23 -11.22 5.16
N ASN A 75 17.49 -10.18 5.96
CA ASN A 75 17.66 -8.82 5.44
C ASN A 75 18.88 -8.71 4.50
N ALA A 76 20.03 -9.30 4.88
CA ALA A 76 21.22 -9.34 4.03
C ALA A 76 20.96 -10.11 2.72
N ARG A 77 20.23 -11.23 2.79
CA ARG A 77 19.82 -12.03 1.63
C ARG A 77 18.87 -11.25 0.72
N ALA A 78 17.88 -10.56 1.29
CA ALA A 78 16.95 -9.70 0.55
C ALA A 78 17.66 -8.54 -0.14
N ALA A 79 18.73 -8.02 0.47
CA ALA A 79 19.60 -7.00 -0.12
C ALA A 79 20.61 -7.56 -1.15
N GLY A 80 20.61 -8.87 -1.42
CA GLY A 80 21.54 -9.53 -2.35
C GLY A 80 22.97 -9.71 -1.82
N GLN A 81 23.20 -9.50 -0.53
CA GLN A 81 24.52 -9.61 0.12
C GLN A 81 24.73 -11.05 0.64
N LEU A 82 24.96 -11.99 -0.28
CA LEU A 82 25.08 -13.42 0.06
C LEU A 82 26.27 -13.74 0.97
N GLU A 83 27.38 -13.01 0.86
CA GLU A 83 28.55 -13.21 1.74
C GLU A 83 28.28 -12.77 3.17
N ALA A 84 27.62 -11.61 3.36
CA ALA A 84 27.24 -11.15 4.69
C ALA A 84 26.25 -12.12 5.37
N ALA A 85 25.31 -12.69 4.60
CA ALA A 85 24.39 -13.70 5.09
C ALA A 85 25.11 -15.04 5.42
N ALA A 86 26.18 -15.39 4.71
CA ALA A 86 27.00 -16.55 5.01
C ALA A 86 27.80 -16.37 6.31
N ASP A 87 28.33 -15.18 6.57
CA ASP A 87 29.00 -14.86 7.84
C ASP A 87 28.03 -14.96 9.03
N LEU A 88 26.78 -14.53 8.84
CA LEU A 88 25.73 -14.66 9.86
C LEU A 88 25.32 -16.12 10.07
N LEU A 89 25.27 -16.94 9.02
CA LEU A 89 25.03 -18.37 9.13
C LEU A 89 26.11 -19.05 10.01
N LEU A 90 27.39 -18.70 9.82
CA LEU A 90 28.48 -19.24 10.66
C LEU A 90 28.29 -18.92 12.15
N ARG A 91 27.79 -17.71 12.47
CA ARG A 91 27.45 -17.34 13.85
C ARG A 91 26.25 -18.12 14.39
N MET A 92 25.25 -18.38 13.55
CA MET A 92 24.09 -19.21 13.93
C MET A 92 24.49 -20.67 14.16
N GLU A 93 25.34 -21.24 13.30
CA GLU A 93 25.89 -22.60 13.46
C GLU A 93 26.73 -22.74 14.74
N ALA A 94 27.39 -21.65 15.18
CA ALA A 94 28.11 -21.64 16.44
C ALA A 94 27.20 -21.69 17.68
N ILE A 95 25.95 -21.20 17.57
CA ILE A 95 24.95 -21.28 18.65
C ILE A 95 24.29 -22.66 18.67
N ASP A 96 23.66 -23.03 17.55
CA ASP A 96 23.04 -24.34 17.37
C ASP A 96 23.01 -24.72 15.86
N PRO A 97 23.80 -25.71 15.43
CA PRO A 97 23.84 -26.16 14.05
C PRO A 97 22.60 -26.99 13.65
N LEU A 98 21.87 -27.56 14.60
CA LEU A 98 20.70 -28.41 14.32
C LEU A 98 19.38 -27.64 14.37
N ALA A 99 19.41 -26.36 14.76
CA ALA A 99 18.21 -25.54 14.84
C ALA A 99 17.51 -25.45 13.47
N PRO A 100 16.16 -25.60 13.42
CA PRO A 100 15.40 -25.58 12.16
C PRO A 100 15.64 -24.32 11.31
N ARG A 101 15.83 -23.16 11.97
CA ARG A 101 16.10 -21.88 11.31
C ARG A 101 17.49 -21.83 10.66
N THR A 102 18.52 -22.31 11.36
CA THR A 102 19.90 -22.40 10.83
C THR A 102 19.93 -23.29 9.59
N ARG A 103 19.26 -24.44 9.65
CA ARG A 103 19.16 -25.36 8.51
C ARG A 103 18.37 -24.78 7.34
N ALA A 104 17.28 -24.06 7.61
CA ALA A 104 16.50 -23.38 6.58
C ALA A 104 17.34 -22.32 5.85
N LEU A 105 18.11 -21.52 6.59
CA LEU A 105 19.01 -20.51 6.03
C LEU A 105 20.14 -21.13 5.20
N GLN A 106 20.74 -22.23 5.67
CA GLN A 106 21.76 -22.96 4.93
C GLN A 106 21.25 -23.44 3.56
N LEU A 107 20.04 -24.01 3.53
CA LEU A 107 19.38 -24.42 2.27
C LEU A 107 19.02 -23.24 1.39
N ALA A 108 18.58 -22.12 1.97
CA ALA A 108 18.26 -20.90 1.22
C ALA A 108 19.50 -20.29 0.55
N LEU A 109 20.62 -20.18 1.27
CA LEU A 109 21.89 -19.67 0.71
C LEU A 109 22.47 -20.61 -0.34
N GLY A 110 22.37 -21.92 -0.14
CA GLY A 110 22.74 -22.91 -1.15
C GLY A 110 21.93 -22.76 -2.44
N ARG A 111 20.61 -22.53 -2.35
CA ARG A 111 19.76 -22.23 -3.51
C ARG A 111 20.16 -20.93 -4.20
N ALA A 112 20.33 -19.84 -3.44
CA ALA A 112 20.69 -18.53 -3.98
C ALA A 112 22.01 -18.55 -4.76
N ARG A 113 23.06 -19.21 -4.23
CA ARG A 113 24.36 -19.36 -4.92
C ARG A 113 24.23 -20.14 -6.24
N ARG A 114 23.41 -21.19 -6.27
CA ARG A 114 23.14 -21.95 -7.50
C ARG A 114 22.39 -21.09 -8.53
N HIS A 115 21.39 -20.33 -8.10
CA HIS A 115 20.67 -19.41 -8.99
C HIS A 115 21.60 -18.37 -9.59
N GLU A 116 22.49 -17.78 -8.80
CA GLU A 116 23.47 -16.81 -9.30
C GLU A 116 24.44 -17.43 -10.32
N ALA A 117 24.94 -18.64 -10.06
CA ALA A 117 25.77 -19.38 -11.00
C ALA A 117 25.03 -19.70 -12.33
N LEU A 118 23.77 -20.12 -12.26
CA LEU A 118 22.95 -20.38 -13.45
C LEU A 118 22.65 -19.12 -14.25
N LEU A 119 22.38 -17.99 -13.59
CA LEU A 119 22.09 -16.72 -14.27
C LEU A 119 23.33 -16.13 -14.94
N THR A 120 24.50 -16.22 -14.29
CA THR A 120 25.78 -15.81 -14.90
C THR A 120 26.15 -16.71 -16.08
N GLN A 121 25.91 -18.03 -15.96
CA GLN A 121 26.04 -18.96 -17.08
C GLN A 121 25.09 -18.62 -18.23
N ALA A 122 23.82 -18.33 -17.93
CA ALA A 122 22.83 -17.95 -18.94
C ALA A 122 23.20 -16.65 -19.66
N GLU A 123 23.75 -15.66 -18.94
CA GLU A 123 24.29 -14.43 -19.51
C GLU A 123 25.44 -14.71 -20.50
N HIS A 124 26.39 -15.55 -20.10
CA HIS A 124 27.51 -15.94 -20.97
C HIS A 124 27.04 -16.74 -22.19
N GLN A 125 26.09 -17.65 -22.03
CA GLN A 125 25.49 -18.41 -23.13
C GLN A 125 24.72 -17.52 -24.10
N LEU A 126 24.03 -16.50 -23.59
CA LEU A 126 23.33 -15.51 -24.41
C LEU A 126 24.33 -14.69 -25.24
N GLN A 127 25.47 -14.30 -24.66
CA GLN A 127 26.56 -13.64 -25.39
C GLN A 127 27.19 -14.57 -26.45
N ALA A 128 27.31 -15.86 -26.14
CA ALA A 128 27.81 -16.88 -27.07
C ALA A 128 26.78 -17.32 -28.14
N GLY A 129 25.56 -16.78 -28.15
CA GLY A 129 24.50 -17.13 -29.10
C GLY A 129 23.84 -18.49 -28.87
N GLN A 130 24.10 -19.15 -27.74
CA GLN A 130 23.53 -20.46 -27.39
C GLN A 130 22.14 -20.30 -26.74
N ARG A 131 21.13 -20.18 -27.60
CA ARG A 131 19.75 -19.74 -27.27
C ARG A 131 19.02 -20.68 -26.32
N ASP A 132 19.05 -21.96 -26.63
CA ASP A 132 18.21 -22.94 -25.93
C ASP A 132 18.79 -23.25 -24.54
N ALA A 133 20.12 -23.34 -24.44
CA ALA A 133 20.81 -23.49 -23.16
C ALA A 133 20.57 -22.30 -22.22
N ALA A 134 20.64 -21.05 -22.74
CA ALA A 134 20.35 -19.86 -21.94
C ALA A 134 18.89 -19.81 -21.47
N ARG A 135 17.96 -20.24 -22.34
CA ARG A 135 16.53 -20.32 -21.98
C ARG A 135 16.26 -21.38 -20.91
N GLU A 136 16.89 -22.54 -21.03
CA GLU A 136 16.77 -23.64 -20.07
C GLU A 136 17.29 -23.25 -18.69
N ALA A 137 18.48 -22.64 -18.63
CA ALA A 137 19.06 -22.15 -17.37
C ALA A 137 18.17 -21.10 -16.69
N VAL A 138 17.59 -20.16 -17.45
CA VAL A 138 16.65 -19.15 -16.91
C VAL A 138 15.34 -19.79 -16.47
N ALA A 139 14.81 -20.76 -17.24
CA ALA A 139 13.58 -21.47 -16.90
C ALA A 139 13.72 -22.29 -15.61
N GLN A 140 14.88 -22.91 -15.39
CA GLN A 140 15.17 -23.65 -14.17
C GLN A 140 15.14 -22.74 -12.92
N VAL A 141 15.71 -21.53 -13.02
CA VAL A 141 15.66 -20.55 -11.93
C VAL A 141 14.23 -20.07 -11.67
N LEU A 142 13.47 -19.75 -12.72
CA LEU A 142 12.08 -19.28 -12.59
C LEU A 142 11.11 -20.37 -12.10
N ALA A 143 11.42 -21.65 -12.32
CA ALA A 143 10.64 -22.76 -11.78
C ALA A 143 10.82 -22.92 -10.26
N GLU A 144 12.01 -22.61 -9.74
CA GLU A 144 12.30 -22.63 -8.30
C GLU A 144 11.90 -21.32 -7.59
N ASP A 145 12.12 -20.16 -8.23
CA ASP A 145 11.78 -18.83 -7.73
C ASP A 145 11.20 -17.93 -8.85
N PRO A 146 9.86 -17.90 -8.99
CA PRO A 146 9.19 -17.06 -9.99
C PRO A 146 9.43 -15.56 -9.80
N GLY A 147 9.82 -15.11 -8.60
CA GLY A 147 9.97 -13.70 -8.22
C GLY A 147 11.35 -13.11 -8.52
N GLN A 148 12.32 -13.92 -8.98
CA GLN A 148 13.71 -13.47 -9.11
C GLN A 148 13.86 -12.39 -10.21
N PRO A 149 14.22 -11.13 -9.86
CA PRO A 149 14.14 -9.99 -10.80
C PRO A 149 15.14 -10.12 -11.95
N ARG A 150 16.35 -10.63 -11.69
CA ARG A 150 17.39 -10.83 -12.72
C ARG A 150 17.01 -11.92 -13.72
N ALA A 151 16.32 -12.97 -13.27
CA ALA A 151 15.83 -14.05 -14.13
C ALA A 151 14.71 -13.57 -15.06
N GLN A 152 13.75 -12.79 -14.52
CA GLN A 152 12.69 -12.17 -15.32
C GLN A 152 13.25 -11.18 -16.35
N ALA A 153 14.23 -10.36 -15.97
CA ALA A 153 14.90 -9.44 -16.89
C ALA A 153 15.60 -10.18 -18.04
N LEU A 154 16.29 -11.29 -17.75
CA LEU A 154 16.90 -12.15 -18.77
C LEU A 154 15.87 -12.85 -19.65
N GLN A 155 14.76 -13.33 -19.07
CA GLN A 155 13.66 -13.92 -19.83
C GLN A 155 13.03 -12.90 -20.79
N GLN A 156 12.82 -11.66 -20.34
CA GLN A 156 12.33 -10.58 -21.20
C GLN A 156 13.34 -10.23 -22.29
N LYS A 157 14.64 -10.19 -22.00
CA LYS A 157 15.69 -10.00 -23.01
C LYS A 157 15.68 -11.12 -24.06
N LEU A 158 15.60 -12.38 -23.63
CA LEU A 158 15.47 -13.53 -24.53
C LEU A 158 14.19 -13.45 -25.38
N ARG A 159 13.06 -13.05 -24.78
CA ARG A 159 11.78 -12.90 -25.49
C ARG A 159 11.80 -11.73 -26.49
N ARG A 160 12.41 -10.60 -26.15
CA ARG A 160 12.52 -9.42 -27.02
C ARG A 160 13.51 -9.62 -28.16
N ALA A 161 14.69 -10.15 -27.87
CA ALA A 161 15.72 -10.38 -28.87
C ALA A 161 15.28 -11.43 -29.91
N PHE A 162 14.36 -12.33 -29.55
CA PHE A 162 14.03 -13.49 -30.35
C PHE A 162 12.51 -13.75 -30.45
N ALA A 163 11.68 -12.71 -30.32
CA ALA A 163 10.27 -12.82 -30.66
C ALA A 163 10.17 -13.21 -32.14
N PRO A 164 9.44 -14.27 -32.52
CA PRO A 164 9.18 -14.54 -33.92
C PRO A 164 8.52 -13.28 -34.49
N PRO A 165 9.07 -12.67 -35.55
CA PRO A 165 8.39 -11.56 -36.18
C PRO A 165 7.00 -12.06 -36.56
N LEU A 166 5.96 -11.32 -36.13
CA LEU A 166 4.63 -11.45 -36.71
C LEU A 166 4.86 -11.37 -38.21
N ALA A 167 4.60 -12.47 -38.91
CA ALA A 167 4.88 -12.58 -40.33
C ALA A 167 3.86 -11.73 -41.09
N ALA A 168 4.06 -10.41 -41.06
CA ALA A 168 3.80 -9.62 -42.24
C ALA A 168 4.71 -10.22 -43.33
N PRO A 169 4.23 -10.45 -44.56
CA PRO A 169 5.08 -10.89 -45.65
C PRO A 169 6.22 -9.88 -45.74
N THR A 170 7.42 -10.28 -45.31
CA THR A 170 8.60 -9.42 -45.36
C THR A 170 8.80 -9.09 -46.83
N LEU A 171 8.58 -7.82 -47.19
CA LEU A 171 8.77 -7.32 -48.54
C LEU A 171 10.07 -7.90 -49.08
N ALA A 172 9.97 -8.72 -50.14
CA ALA A 172 11.11 -9.41 -50.73
C ALA A 172 12.26 -8.42 -50.96
N ALA A 173 13.51 -8.85 -50.79
CA ALA A 173 14.70 -7.99 -50.93
C ALA A 173 14.74 -7.21 -52.27
N ALA A 174 14.03 -7.68 -53.30
CA ALA A 174 13.81 -6.98 -54.56
C ALA A 174 13.15 -5.59 -54.40
N TYR A 175 12.24 -5.41 -53.44
CA TYR A 175 11.51 -4.15 -53.19
C TYR A 175 12.34 -3.09 -52.43
N GLN A 176 13.45 -3.49 -51.83
CA GLN A 176 14.33 -2.59 -51.06
C GLN A 176 15.48 -2.01 -51.89
N LYS A 177 15.64 -2.43 -53.15
CA LYS A 177 16.68 -1.90 -54.03
C LYS A 177 16.46 -0.39 -54.27
N PRO A 178 17.49 0.47 -54.16
CA PRO A 178 17.36 1.88 -54.47
C PRO A 178 17.24 2.08 -55.98
N VAL A 179 16.28 2.89 -56.41
CA VAL A 179 16.07 3.28 -57.80
C VAL A 179 15.93 4.78 -57.89
N SER A 180 16.57 5.37 -58.89
CA SER A 180 16.42 6.77 -59.25
C SER A 180 15.62 6.87 -60.54
N LEU A 181 14.52 7.62 -60.51
CA LEU A 181 13.56 7.77 -61.60
C LEU A 181 13.36 9.26 -61.87
N GLU A 182 13.58 9.68 -63.12
CA GLU A 182 13.26 11.02 -63.59
C GLU A 182 12.33 10.90 -64.79
N PHE A 183 11.04 11.14 -64.56
CA PHE A 183 10.01 11.12 -65.60
C PHE A 183 9.26 12.44 -65.62
N ARG A 184 9.15 13.02 -66.82
CA ARG A 184 8.32 14.20 -67.10
C ARG A 184 7.20 13.77 -68.02
N ASP A 185 5.98 13.83 -67.51
CA ASP A 185 4.77 13.52 -68.28
C ASP A 185 4.84 12.17 -69.01
N ALA A 186 5.24 11.10 -68.31
CA ALA A 186 5.38 9.76 -68.89
C ALA A 186 4.11 8.92 -68.68
N PRO A 187 3.72 8.05 -69.64
CA PRO A 187 2.59 7.14 -69.44
C PRO A 187 2.91 6.12 -68.33
N LEU A 188 1.91 5.83 -67.50
CA LEU A 188 2.03 5.01 -66.29
C LEU A 188 2.68 3.64 -66.56
N ARG A 189 2.32 2.98 -67.67
CA ARG A 189 2.89 1.68 -68.06
C ARG A 189 4.41 1.72 -68.24
N THR A 190 4.93 2.78 -68.85
CA THR A 190 6.37 2.95 -69.08
C THR A 190 7.13 3.18 -67.77
N VAL A 191 6.52 3.88 -66.81
CA VAL A 191 7.11 4.06 -65.46
C VAL A 191 7.19 2.71 -64.74
N PHE A 192 6.13 1.91 -64.77
CA PHE A 192 6.14 0.57 -64.16
C PHE A 192 7.02 -0.44 -64.91
N GLU A 193 7.18 -0.34 -66.23
CA GLU A 193 8.16 -1.13 -66.98
C GLU A 193 9.60 -0.80 -66.60
N ALA A 194 9.90 0.48 -66.37
CA ALA A 194 11.22 0.90 -65.89
C ALA A 194 11.47 0.39 -64.46
N LEU A 195 10.47 0.47 -63.58
CA LEU A 195 10.51 -0.13 -62.25
C LEU A 195 10.67 -1.66 -62.29
N SER A 196 9.99 -2.33 -63.22
CA SER A 196 10.07 -3.78 -63.41
C SER A 196 11.48 -4.21 -63.82
N ARG A 197 12.08 -3.49 -64.76
CA ARG A 197 13.48 -3.72 -65.21
C ARG A 197 14.50 -3.42 -64.12
N GLY A 198 14.28 -2.40 -63.30
CA GLY A 198 15.20 -2.02 -62.21
C GLY A 198 15.12 -2.94 -61.00
N ALA A 199 13.93 -3.39 -60.63
CA ALA A 199 13.68 -4.17 -59.41
C ALA A 199 13.65 -5.70 -59.64
N GLY A 200 13.23 -6.12 -60.84
CA GLY A 200 12.92 -7.51 -61.19
C GLY A 200 11.47 -7.92 -60.94
N VAL A 201 10.59 -6.98 -60.58
CA VAL A 201 9.19 -7.21 -60.15
C VAL A 201 8.22 -7.14 -61.33
N ASN A 202 7.25 -8.04 -61.37
CA ASN A 202 6.17 -8.07 -62.36
C ASN A 202 4.97 -7.24 -61.89
N PHE A 203 4.39 -6.45 -62.79
CA PHE A 203 3.19 -5.67 -62.51
C PHE A 203 2.02 -6.15 -63.38
N VAL A 204 0.87 -6.37 -62.76
CA VAL A 204 -0.39 -6.72 -63.41
C VAL A 204 -1.36 -5.56 -63.17
N PHE A 205 -1.96 -5.03 -64.22
CA PHE A 205 -2.96 -3.96 -64.11
C PHE A 205 -4.36 -4.54 -64.20
N ASP A 206 -5.26 -4.10 -63.31
CA ASP A 206 -6.69 -4.37 -63.41
C ASP A 206 -7.27 -3.67 -64.67
N LYS A 207 -8.33 -4.25 -65.24
CA LYS A 207 -9.04 -3.72 -66.42
C LYS A 207 -9.57 -2.30 -66.23
N ASP A 208 -9.82 -1.89 -64.98
CA ASP A 208 -10.40 -0.60 -64.62
C ASP A 208 -9.34 0.50 -64.43
N VAL A 209 -8.05 0.19 -64.67
CA VAL A 209 -6.95 1.17 -64.64
C VAL A 209 -6.84 1.92 -65.97
N LYS A 210 -6.92 3.25 -65.93
CA LYS A 210 -6.77 4.12 -67.10
C LYS A 210 -5.36 3.97 -67.70
N ALA A 211 -5.28 3.46 -68.93
CA ALA A 211 -4.00 3.16 -69.61
C ALA A 211 -3.21 4.44 -70.00
N ASP A 212 -3.92 5.55 -70.10
CA ASP A 212 -3.53 6.87 -70.59
C ASP A 212 -3.17 7.84 -69.45
N ALA A 213 -3.15 7.37 -68.20
CA ALA A 213 -2.68 8.16 -67.06
C ALA A 213 -1.19 8.53 -67.23
N ARG A 214 -0.87 9.83 -67.12
CA ARG A 214 0.50 10.35 -67.20
C ARG A 214 0.97 10.84 -65.85
N VAL A 215 2.21 10.54 -65.48
CA VAL A 215 2.79 10.90 -64.19
C VAL A 215 4.12 11.60 -64.40
N SER A 216 4.36 12.67 -63.62
CA SER A 216 5.66 13.32 -63.50
C SER A 216 6.24 13.03 -62.13
N VAL A 217 7.38 12.34 -62.07
CA VAL A 217 7.97 11.86 -60.82
C VAL A 217 9.49 12.05 -60.87
N TYR A 218 10.03 12.63 -59.80
CA TYR A 218 11.46 12.80 -59.58
C TYR A 218 11.82 12.15 -58.25
N LEU A 219 12.45 10.98 -58.32
CA LEU A 219 12.86 10.21 -57.14
C LEU A 219 14.34 9.88 -57.28
N LYS A 220 15.10 10.08 -56.22
CA LYS A 220 16.53 9.79 -56.19
C LYS A 220 16.85 8.92 -54.99
N ASP A 221 17.51 7.79 -55.24
CA ASP A 221 17.95 6.83 -54.21
C ASP A 221 16.81 6.37 -53.28
N VAL A 222 15.61 6.19 -53.86
CA VAL A 222 14.39 5.77 -53.15
C VAL A 222 14.18 4.27 -53.34
N SER A 223 13.67 3.57 -52.33
CA SER A 223 13.33 2.15 -52.48
C SER A 223 12.22 1.94 -53.51
N VAL A 224 12.21 0.79 -54.20
CA VAL A 224 11.16 0.44 -55.18
C VAL A 224 9.77 0.50 -54.55
N ASP A 225 9.64 0.06 -53.29
CA ASP A 225 8.37 0.14 -52.56
C ASP A 225 7.88 1.57 -52.37
N GLU A 226 8.75 2.47 -51.89
CA GLU A 226 8.41 3.88 -51.68
C GLU A 226 8.12 4.58 -53.02
N ALA A 227 8.91 4.30 -54.05
CA ALA A 227 8.70 4.84 -55.39
C ALA A 227 7.33 4.43 -55.94
N MET A 228 6.96 3.17 -55.79
CA MET A 228 5.66 2.65 -56.17
C MET A 228 4.53 3.31 -55.36
N ARG A 229 4.68 3.44 -54.03
CA ARG A 229 3.68 4.07 -53.15
C ARG A 229 3.42 5.53 -53.56
N ILE A 230 4.46 6.28 -53.93
CA ILE A 230 4.35 7.66 -54.43
C ILE A 230 3.62 7.72 -55.78
N VAL A 231 4.04 6.91 -56.76
CA VAL A 231 3.42 6.87 -58.09
C VAL A 231 1.93 6.49 -58.01
N LEU A 232 1.61 5.49 -57.19
CA LEU A 232 0.23 5.02 -56.99
C LEU A 232 -0.64 6.06 -56.28
N SER A 233 -0.12 6.69 -55.21
CA SER A 233 -0.84 7.74 -54.47
C SER A 233 -1.20 8.95 -55.34
N THR A 234 -0.31 9.30 -56.29
CA THR A 234 -0.52 10.44 -57.23
C THR A 234 -1.70 10.20 -58.17
N GLN A 235 -1.94 8.94 -58.57
CA GLN A 235 -2.96 8.55 -59.55
C GLN A 235 -4.20 7.88 -58.92
N GLN A 236 -4.34 7.94 -57.59
CA GLN A 236 -5.42 7.25 -56.87
C GLN A 236 -5.50 5.76 -57.24
N LEU A 237 -4.36 5.10 -57.33
CA LEU A 237 -4.25 3.66 -57.53
C LEU A 237 -3.75 3.01 -56.23
N GLU A 238 -4.06 1.74 -56.05
CA GLU A 238 -3.65 0.94 -54.90
C GLU A 238 -3.01 -0.36 -55.39
N ARG A 239 -2.25 -1.04 -54.52
CA ARG A 239 -1.54 -2.27 -54.86
C ARG A 239 -1.91 -3.45 -53.97
N LYS A 240 -1.88 -4.65 -54.56
CA LYS A 240 -1.94 -5.93 -53.84
C LYS A 240 -0.77 -6.81 -54.24
N LEU A 241 -0.06 -7.35 -53.26
CA LEU A 241 0.99 -8.35 -53.48
C LEU A 241 0.32 -9.69 -53.84
N LEU A 242 0.66 -10.26 -54.98
CA LEU A 242 0.18 -11.58 -55.40
C LEU A 242 1.17 -12.68 -54.98
N ASN A 243 2.47 -12.38 -55.06
CA ASN A 243 3.57 -13.23 -54.61
C ASN A 243 4.83 -12.35 -54.40
N ASP A 244 5.98 -12.98 -54.12
CA ASP A 244 7.25 -12.27 -53.86
C ASP A 244 7.75 -11.40 -55.02
N ASN A 245 7.25 -11.63 -56.25
CA ASN A 245 7.73 -10.95 -57.46
C ASN A 245 6.62 -10.39 -58.36
N SER A 246 5.36 -10.37 -57.93
CA SER A 246 4.22 -9.95 -58.75
C SER A 246 3.25 -9.11 -57.93
N VAL A 247 2.87 -7.95 -58.48
CA VAL A 247 1.98 -6.96 -57.85
C VAL A 247 0.79 -6.67 -58.76
N LEU A 248 -0.42 -6.73 -58.21
CA LEU A 248 -1.65 -6.27 -58.86
C LEU A 248 -1.86 -4.78 -58.54
N ILE A 249 -2.11 -3.96 -59.56
CA ILE A 249 -2.44 -2.54 -59.44
C ILE A 249 -3.90 -2.35 -59.84
N TYR A 250 -4.69 -1.70 -58.98
CA TYR A 250 -6.12 -1.47 -59.18
C TYR A 250 -6.51 -0.05 -58.77
N PRO A 251 -7.63 0.51 -59.28
CA PRO A 251 -8.07 1.85 -58.89
C PRO A 251 -8.53 1.89 -57.43
N ASN A 252 -8.20 2.98 -56.73
CA ASN A 252 -8.45 3.16 -55.31
C ASN A 252 -9.93 3.51 -55.00
N THR A 253 -10.86 2.68 -55.46
CA THR A 253 -12.29 2.79 -55.18
C THR A 253 -12.67 1.94 -53.96
N GLN A 254 -13.63 2.40 -53.15
CA GLN A 254 -14.06 1.64 -51.96
C GLN A 254 -14.54 0.22 -52.29
N GLN A 255 -15.10 0.00 -53.48
CA GLN A 255 -15.55 -1.31 -53.91
C GLN A 255 -14.36 -2.26 -54.17
N LYS A 256 -13.39 -1.84 -54.97
CA LYS A 256 -12.19 -2.65 -55.27
C LYS A 256 -11.30 -2.85 -54.05
N GLN A 257 -11.20 -1.84 -53.18
CA GLN A 257 -10.53 -2.00 -51.89
C GLN A 257 -11.16 -3.14 -51.08
N ARG A 258 -12.49 -3.17 -50.93
CA ARG A 258 -13.18 -4.26 -50.19
C ARG A 258 -13.05 -5.63 -50.86
N GLU A 259 -13.04 -5.68 -52.19
CA GLU A 259 -12.86 -6.93 -52.95
C GLU A 259 -11.44 -7.51 -52.81
N HIS A 260 -10.42 -6.64 -52.68
CA HIS A 260 -9.02 -7.06 -52.61
C HIS A 260 -8.42 -7.06 -51.20
N GLN A 261 -9.10 -6.46 -50.22
CA GLN A 261 -8.73 -6.47 -48.81
C GLN A 261 -8.69 -7.90 -48.26
N GLU A 262 -7.60 -8.22 -47.58
CA GLU A 262 -7.46 -9.50 -46.89
C GLU A 262 -8.03 -9.35 -45.49
N LEU A 263 -9.09 -10.09 -45.23
CA LEU A 263 -9.73 -10.16 -43.93
C LEU A 263 -9.24 -11.41 -43.21
N VAL A 264 -8.78 -11.22 -41.99
CA VAL A 264 -8.39 -12.28 -41.07
C VAL A 264 -9.36 -12.30 -39.90
N THR A 265 -9.76 -13.50 -39.49
CA THR A 265 -10.58 -13.70 -38.29
C THR A 265 -9.68 -14.14 -37.16
N ARG A 266 -9.74 -13.46 -36.03
CA ARG A 266 -8.97 -13.83 -34.83
C ARG A 266 -9.88 -13.89 -33.60
N SER A 267 -9.65 -14.93 -32.80
CA SER A 267 -10.31 -15.17 -31.53
C SER A 267 -9.41 -14.71 -30.38
N PHE A 268 -9.96 -13.92 -29.47
CA PHE A 268 -9.31 -13.38 -28.28
C PHE A 268 -10.04 -13.89 -27.03
N TYR A 269 -9.34 -14.68 -26.21
CA TYR A 269 -9.85 -15.15 -24.93
C TYR A 269 -9.46 -14.15 -23.84
N LEU A 270 -10.44 -13.66 -23.10
CA LEU A 270 -10.26 -12.69 -22.02
C LEU A 270 -10.26 -13.44 -20.69
N ASN A 271 -9.32 -13.13 -19.80
CA ASN A 271 -9.20 -13.80 -18.50
C ASN A 271 -9.78 -12.97 -17.34
N ASN A 272 -9.57 -11.66 -17.38
CA ASN A 272 -9.87 -10.72 -16.30
C ASN A 272 -10.95 -9.71 -16.71
N ALA A 273 -10.92 -9.26 -17.97
CA ALA A 273 -11.86 -8.25 -18.47
C ALA A 273 -13.21 -8.83 -18.94
N ASP A 274 -14.25 -8.01 -18.89
CA ASP A 274 -15.58 -8.31 -19.41
C ASP A 274 -15.64 -8.18 -20.95
N VAL A 275 -16.13 -9.21 -21.65
CA VAL A 275 -16.22 -9.20 -23.12
C VAL A 275 -17.08 -8.06 -23.65
N LYS A 276 -18.12 -7.64 -22.91
CA LYS A 276 -19.01 -6.55 -23.39
C LYS A 276 -18.28 -5.22 -23.44
N GLN A 277 -17.47 -4.94 -22.42
CA GLN A 277 -16.61 -3.76 -22.39
C GLN A 277 -15.54 -3.82 -23.48
N ALA A 278 -14.91 -4.99 -23.68
CA ALA A 278 -13.93 -5.21 -24.74
C ALA A 278 -14.55 -4.99 -26.13
N GLN A 279 -15.74 -5.51 -26.38
CA GLN A 279 -16.47 -5.32 -27.63
C GLN A 279 -16.82 -3.86 -27.89
N ALA A 280 -17.30 -3.14 -26.87
CA ALA A 280 -17.61 -1.71 -27.00
C ALA A 280 -16.35 -0.90 -27.35
N LEU A 281 -15.24 -1.17 -26.67
CA LEU A 281 -13.96 -0.51 -26.92
C LEU A 281 -13.44 -0.80 -28.33
N VAL A 282 -13.47 -2.06 -28.77
CA VAL A 282 -13.05 -2.46 -30.11
C VAL A 282 -13.93 -1.83 -31.18
N ARG A 283 -15.26 -1.85 -31.03
CA ARG A 283 -16.17 -1.22 -32.00
C ARG A 283 -15.97 0.29 -32.12
N MET A 284 -15.68 0.98 -31.00
CA MET A 284 -15.47 2.43 -31.02
C MET A 284 -14.10 2.83 -31.56
N MET A 285 -13.02 2.13 -31.17
CA MET A 285 -11.65 2.52 -31.51
C MET A 285 -11.18 1.93 -32.84
N ALA A 286 -11.46 0.65 -33.10
CA ALA A 286 -11.06 -0.02 -34.34
C ALA A 286 -12.08 0.18 -35.48
N LYS A 287 -13.26 0.73 -35.19
CA LYS A 287 -14.40 0.88 -36.13
C LYS A 287 -14.81 -0.43 -36.83
N THR A 288 -14.42 -1.58 -36.27
CA THR A 288 -14.73 -2.91 -36.81
C THR A 288 -16.21 -3.23 -36.65
N ARG A 289 -16.85 -3.64 -37.74
CA ARG A 289 -18.27 -4.03 -37.77
C ARG A 289 -18.48 -5.49 -37.36
N ASP A 290 -17.55 -6.36 -37.76
CA ASP A 290 -17.66 -7.80 -37.58
C ASP A 290 -16.99 -8.26 -36.29
N VAL A 291 -17.66 -7.96 -35.17
CA VAL A 291 -17.23 -8.37 -33.82
C VAL A 291 -18.34 -9.17 -33.14
N PHE A 292 -18.04 -10.43 -32.84
CA PHE A 292 -18.91 -11.38 -32.14
C PHE A 292 -18.37 -11.69 -30.74
N ILE A 293 -19.27 -11.96 -29.79
CA ILE A 293 -18.92 -12.29 -28.41
C ILE A 293 -19.61 -13.59 -27.98
N ASP A 294 -18.91 -14.39 -27.19
CA ASP A 294 -19.48 -15.49 -26.42
C ASP A 294 -19.22 -15.24 -24.93
N GLU A 295 -20.28 -14.91 -24.19
CA GLU A 295 -20.21 -14.62 -22.75
C GLU A 295 -19.86 -15.85 -21.91
N ARG A 296 -20.23 -17.06 -22.37
CA ARG A 296 -19.97 -18.30 -21.63
C ARG A 296 -18.48 -18.65 -21.62
N LEU A 297 -17.76 -18.32 -22.69
CA LEU A 297 -16.33 -18.58 -22.84
C LEU A 297 -15.45 -17.34 -22.64
N ASN A 298 -16.04 -16.20 -22.27
CA ASN A 298 -15.36 -14.90 -22.22
C ASN A 298 -14.52 -14.64 -23.50
N LEU A 299 -15.13 -14.91 -24.68
CA LEU A 299 -14.45 -14.92 -25.98
C LEU A 299 -14.92 -13.77 -26.86
N LEU A 300 -13.96 -13.03 -27.43
CA LEU A 300 -14.17 -12.02 -28.46
C LEU A 300 -13.64 -12.53 -29.81
N VAL A 301 -14.49 -12.60 -30.82
CA VAL A 301 -14.08 -12.94 -32.20
C VAL A 301 -14.21 -11.69 -33.05
N ALA A 302 -13.10 -11.25 -33.63
CA ALA A 302 -13.07 -10.10 -34.54
C ALA A 302 -12.60 -10.55 -35.92
N ARG A 303 -13.24 -10.01 -36.97
CA ARG A 303 -12.84 -10.21 -38.36
C ARG A 303 -12.56 -8.85 -38.99
N ASP A 304 -11.32 -8.61 -39.38
CA ASP A 304 -10.90 -7.37 -40.02
C ASP A 304 -9.57 -7.55 -40.77
N THR A 305 -9.02 -6.48 -41.33
CA THR A 305 -7.67 -6.44 -41.90
C THR A 305 -6.61 -6.79 -40.85
N PRO A 306 -5.46 -7.38 -41.24
CA PRO A 306 -4.41 -7.79 -40.29
C PRO A 306 -3.87 -6.63 -39.45
N GLU A 307 -3.84 -5.42 -40.00
CA GLU A 307 -3.41 -4.20 -39.30
C GLU A 307 -4.38 -3.85 -38.16
N VAL A 308 -5.69 -3.86 -38.44
CA VAL A 308 -6.73 -3.60 -37.44
C VAL A 308 -6.78 -4.73 -36.39
N ILE A 309 -6.60 -5.99 -36.79
CA ILE A 309 -6.52 -7.10 -35.82
C ILE A 309 -5.31 -6.94 -34.89
N ALA A 310 -4.16 -6.46 -35.37
CA ALA A 310 -2.99 -6.19 -34.52
C ALA A 310 -3.26 -5.04 -33.55
N MET A 311 -3.98 -4.00 -33.99
CA MET A 311 -4.47 -2.92 -33.12
C MET A 311 -5.43 -3.47 -32.04
N ILE A 312 -6.38 -4.32 -32.42
CA ILE A 312 -7.32 -4.96 -31.48
C ILE A 312 -6.57 -5.82 -30.46
N GLU A 313 -5.55 -6.56 -30.89
CA GLU A 313 -4.72 -7.38 -29.99
C GLU A 313 -4.08 -6.52 -28.89
N GLN A 314 -3.56 -5.35 -29.24
CA GLN A 314 -2.97 -4.42 -28.28
C GLN A 314 -4.03 -3.77 -27.38
N LEU A 315 -5.18 -3.38 -27.93
CA LEU A 315 -6.30 -2.82 -27.15
C LEU A 315 -6.83 -3.82 -26.12
N VAL A 316 -7.02 -5.08 -26.53
CA VAL A 316 -7.45 -6.18 -25.67
C VAL A 316 -6.38 -6.46 -24.60
N ALA A 317 -5.10 -6.49 -24.96
CA ALA A 317 -4.01 -6.70 -24.01
C ALA A 317 -3.91 -5.60 -22.94
N GLY A 318 -4.24 -4.35 -23.30
CA GLY A 318 -4.31 -3.23 -22.35
C GLY A 318 -5.53 -3.27 -21.42
N LEU A 319 -6.61 -3.92 -21.86
CA LEU A 319 -7.84 -4.05 -21.07
C LEU A 319 -7.82 -5.28 -20.14
N ASP A 320 -7.27 -6.41 -20.60
CA ASP A 320 -7.28 -7.70 -19.89
C ASP A 320 -6.24 -7.80 -18.77
N LEU A 321 -6.14 -6.76 -17.94
CA LEU A 321 -5.24 -6.71 -16.80
C LEU A 321 -5.85 -7.39 -15.58
N PRO A 322 -5.06 -8.09 -14.75
CA PRO A 322 -5.56 -8.72 -13.54
C PRO A 322 -6.02 -7.67 -12.53
N GLU A 323 -7.14 -7.93 -11.87
CA GLU A 323 -7.64 -7.05 -10.83
C GLU A 323 -6.77 -7.12 -9.56
N PRO A 324 -6.57 -5.99 -8.86
CA PRO A 324 -5.88 -5.98 -7.58
C PRO A 324 -6.66 -6.73 -6.49
N GLU A 325 -5.93 -7.31 -5.55
CA GLU A 325 -6.49 -8.04 -4.42
C GLU A 325 -5.75 -7.72 -3.13
N VAL A 326 -6.50 -7.68 -2.03
CA VAL A 326 -6.00 -7.36 -0.70
C VAL A 326 -6.40 -8.44 0.29
N MET A 327 -5.46 -8.86 1.13
CA MET A 327 -5.72 -9.60 2.36
C MET A 327 -5.79 -8.60 3.51
N LEU A 328 -6.82 -8.70 4.33
CA LEU A 328 -7.03 -7.84 5.48
C LEU A 328 -6.87 -8.66 6.73
N ASP A 329 -5.93 -8.24 7.57
CA ASP A 329 -5.72 -8.78 8.90
C ASP A 329 -6.31 -7.79 9.89
N VAL A 330 -7.36 -8.21 10.60
CA VAL A 330 -7.99 -7.41 11.65
C VAL A 330 -7.66 -8.04 12.98
N GLU A 331 -7.20 -7.25 13.94
CA GLU A 331 -6.92 -7.73 15.31
C GLU A 331 -7.79 -7.00 16.32
N VAL A 332 -8.49 -7.78 17.15
CA VAL A 332 -9.29 -7.28 18.26
C VAL A 332 -8.65 -7.78 19.54
N LEU A 333 -8.11 -6.86 20.33
CA LEU A 333 -7.49 -7.10 21.61
C LEU A 333 -8.39 -6.55 22.71
N GLU A 334 -8.86 -7.39 23.63
CA GLU A 334 -9.58 -6.98 24.84
C GLU A 334 -8.85 -7.50 26.08
N LEU A 335 -8.37 -6.58 26.91
CA LEU A 335 -7.76 -6.87 28.20
C LEU A 335 -8.72 -6.46 29.32
N GLY A 336 -9.13 -7.42 30.13
CA GLY A 336 -9.94 -7.20 31.32
C GLY A 336 -9.14 -7.50 32.58
N THR A 337 -9.15 -6.58 33.54
CA THR A 337 -8.67 -6.83 34.91
C THR A 337 -9.78 -6.53 35.90
N ASP A 338 -10.00 -7.45 36.83
CA ASP A 338 -10.98 -7.33 37.89
C ASP A 338 -10.28 -7.59 39.22
N ARG A 339 -10.34 -6.63 40.14
CA ARG A 339 -9.75 -6.74 41.46
C ARG A 339 -10.79 -6.36 42.50
N SER A 340 -11.16 -7.30 43.34
CA SER A 340 -12.01 -7.04 44.50
C SER A 340 -11.30 -7.40 45.80
N ALA A 341 -11.42 -6.49 46.77
CA ALA A 341 -10.92 -6.69 48.12
C ALA A 341 -12.06 -6.36 49.09
N GLU A 342 -12.40 -7.33 49.93
CA GLU A 342 -13.35 -7.21 51.01
C GLU A 342 -12.63 -7.43 52.33
N ALA A 343 -12.69 -6.44 53.22
CA ALA A 343 -12.10 -6.55 54.54
C ALA A 343 -12.97 -5.82 55.59
N GLY A 344 -13.28 -6.52 56.68
CA GLY A 344 -13.93 -5.92 57.84
C GLY A 344 -14.59 -6.93 58.78
N LEU A 345 -15.28 -6.39 59.78
CA LEU A 345 -16.07 -7.15 60.74
C LEU A 345 -17.55 -6.99 60.41
N ASN A 346 -18.25 -8.10 60.21
CA ASN A 346 -19.69 -8.11 60.01
C ASN A 346 -20.38 -8.10 61.39
N TRP A 347 -21.08 -7.01 61.68
CA TRP A 347 -21.85 -6.83 62.91
C TRP A 347 -23.31 -7.17 62.64
N ALA A 348 -24.00 -7.76 63.61
CA ALA A 348 -25.43 -8.02 63.50
C ALA A 348 -26.20 -6.69 63.38
N THR A 349 -26.86 -6.48 62.25
CA THR A 349 -27.68 -5.29 61.96
C THR A 349 -29.12 -5.42 62.44
N ASP A 350 -29.56 -6.62 62.79
CA ASP A 350 -30.92 -6.92 63.23
C ASP A 350 -30.94 -7.29 64.72
N ALA A 351 -31.88 -6.70 65.46
CA ALA A 351 -32.19 -7.08 66.83
C ALA A 351 -33.65 -7.54 66.90
N THR A 352 -33.88 -8.81 67.23
CA THR A 352 -35.23 -9.37 67.35
C THR A 352 -35.80 -9.01 68.71
N TYR A 353 -36.94 -8.31 68.72
CA TYR A 353 -37.67 -7.97 69.94
C TYR A 353 -39.03 -8.67 69.92
N GLY A 354 -39.31 -9.50 70.92
CA GLY A 354 -40.58 -10.23 71.02
C GLY A 354 -40.78 -10.83 72.41
N SER A 355 -42.04 -10.95 72.82
CA SER A 355 -42.45 -11.81 73.94
C SER A 355 -42.48 -13.26 73.46
N THR A 356 -42.24 -14.21 74.36
CA THR A 356 -41.92 -15.64 74.12
C THR A 356 -42.85 -16.45 73.21
N ASP A 357 -43.96 -15.90 72.71
CA ASP A 357 -44.94 -16.62 71.89
C ASP A 357 -45.22 -16.01 70.50
N THR A 358 -44.64 -14.87 70.12
CA THR A 358 -44.74 -14.39 68.72
C THR A 358 -43.61 -13.42 68.38
N ALA A 359 -42.71 -13.86 67.49
CA ALA A 359 -41.61 -13.03 67.00
C ALA A 359 -42.08 -12.20 65.79
N THR A 360 -42.18 -10.89 65.95
CA THR A 360 -42.42 -9.94 64.86
C THR A 360 -41.19 -9.03 64.69
N MET A 361 -40.65 -8.96 63.48
CA MET A 361 -39.55 -8.03 63.13
C MET A 361 -40.10 -6.61 63.03
N VAL A 362 -39.54 -5.67 63.81
CA VAL A 362 -39.91 -4.26 63.79
C VAL A 362 -38.67 -3.41 63.43
N PRO A 363 -38.74 -2.54 62.40
CA PRO A 363 -37.64 -1.64 62.03
C PRO A 363 -37.29 -0.66 63.16
N TRP A 364 -36.02 -0.24 63.23
CA TRP A 364 -35.48 0.63 64.29
C TRP A 364 -36.11 2.05 64.36
N SER A 365 -37.01 2.40 63.44
CA SER A 365 -37.70 3.69 63.34
C SER A 365 -38.98 3.81 64.17
N SER A 366 -39.44 2.75 64.85
CA SER A 366 -40.66 2.74 65.67
C SER A 366 -40.40 3.17 67.13
N ARG A 367 -41.21 4.11 67.67
CA ARG A 367 -41.02 4.75 69.00
C ARG A 367 -42.03 4.31 70.08
N GLY A 368 -42.30 3.01 70.23
CA GLY A 368 -43.20 2.47 71.26
C GLY A 368 -42.55 1.43 72.19
N SER A 369 -42.79 1.56 73.51
CA SER A 369 -42.60 0.58 74.62
C SER A 369 -41.50 -0.49 74.47
N PHE A 370 -40.38 -0.28 75.18
CA PHE A 370 -39.10 -0.98 75.02
C PHE A 370 -38.89 -2.14 76.03
N ARG A 371 -38.68 -3.38 75.56
CA ARG A 371 -37.99 -4.43 76.32
C ARG A 371 -37.09 -5.25 75.38
N THR A 372 -35.80 -5.28 75.68
CA THR A 372 -34.76 -5.82 74.81
C THR A 372 -34.35 -7.24 75.23
N LEU A 373 -34.57 -8.24 74.37
CA LEU A 373 -33.80 -9.49 74.45
C LEU A 373 -32.62 -9.36 73.49
N VAL A 374 -31.40 -9.47 74.01
CA VAL A 374 -30.19 -9.49 73.18
C VAL A 374 -29.83 -10.96 72.95
N ALA A 375 -30.16 -11.48 71.76
CA ALA A 375 -29.55 -12.71 71.28
C ALA A 375 -28.05 -12.45 71.04
N ASN A 376 -27.19 -13.34 71.53
CA ASN A 376 -25.73 -13.23 71.50
C ASN A 376 -25.20 -12.81 70.10
N PRO A 377 -24.63 -11.59 69.93
CA PRO A 377 -24.19 -11.13 68.62
C PRO A 377 -22.90 -11.86 68.23
N VAL A 378 -22.99 -12.75 67.22
CA VAL A 378 -21.82 -13.37 66.60
C VAL A 378 -21.14 -12.35 65.69
N VAL A 379 -19.89 -11.99 66.00
CA VAL A 379 -19.04 -11.15 65.14
C VAL A 379 -18.29 -12.06 64.18
N ALA A 380 -18.48 -11.87 62.87
CA ALA A 380 -17.77 -12.64 61.84
C ALA A 380 -16.77 -11.74 61.10
N ALA A 381 -15.49 -12.10 61.11
CA ALA A 381 -14.49 -11.42 60.29
C ALA A 381 -14.56 -11.91 58.84
N ARG A 382 -14.63 -10.98 57.88
CA ARG A 382 -14.56 -11.27 56.45
C ARG A 382 -13.30 -10.64 55.87
N LEU A 383 -12.41 -11.49 55.37
CA LEU A 383 -11.21 -11.13 54.64
C LEU A 383 -11.20 -11.93 53.34
N LYS A 384 -11.55 -11.28 52.23
CA LYS A 384 -11.58 -11.90 50.90
C LYS A 384 -10.86 -10.99 49.92
N GLY A 385 -9.84 -11.52 49.24
CA GLY A 385 -9.18 -10.84 48.12
C GLY A 385 -9.32 -11.70 46.88
N GLU A 386 -9.82 -11.13 45.80
CA GLU A 386 -10.01 -11.79 44.51
C GLU A 386 -9.42 -10.92 43.40
N SER A 387 -8.65 -11.54 42.52
CA SER A 387 -8.04 -10.88 41.36
C SER A 387 -8.21 -11.78 40.15
N GLY A 388 -8.88 -11.27 39.12
CA GLY A 388 -9.07 -11.90 37.83
C GLY A 388 -8.43 -11.08 36.72
N ALA A 389 -7.86 -11.76 35.73
CA ALA A 389 -7.40 -11.16 34.49
C ALA A 389 -7.91 -12.00 33.31
N ASN A 390 -8.36 -11.33 32.26
CA ASN A 390 -8.80 -11.96 31.02
C ASN A 390 -8.16 -11.25 29.83
N ASN A 391 -7.75 -12.03 28.82
CA ASN A 391 -7.21 -11.51 27.57
C ASN A 391 -7.90 -12.22 26.40
N LEU A 392 -8.55 -11.44 25.54
CA LEU A 392 -9.22 -11.93 24.35
C LEU A 392 -8.52 -11.33 23.13
N LEU A 393 -7.94 -12.20 22.30
CA LEU A 393 -7.40 -11.84 20.99
C LEU A 393 -8.19 -12.56 19.91
N ALA A 394 -8.73 -11.81 18.96
CA ALA A 394 -9.30 -12.35 17.73
C ALA A 394 -8.56 -11.77 16.52
N ASN A 395 -8.13 -12.63 15.59
CA ASN A 395 -7.46 -12.23 14.34
C ASN A 395 -8.20 -12.81 13.11
N PRO A 396 -9.37 -12.27 12.72
CA PRO A 396 -10.01 -12.64 11.47
C PRO A 396 -9.22 -12.12 10.26
N LYS A 397 -9.01 -13.00 9.28
CA LYS A 397 -8.38 -12.68 8.01
C LYS A 397 -9.40 -12.73 6.88
N LEU A 398 -9.40 -11.72 6.01
CA LEU A 398 -10.36 -11.61 4.91
C LEU A 398 -9.66 -11.16 3.62
N ARG A 399 -9.74 -12.00 2.58
CA ARG A 399 -9.30 -11.63 1.23
C ARG A 399 -10.47 -10.98 0.48
N ALA A 400 -10.21 -9.85 -0.17
CA ALA A 400 -11.19 -9.10 -0.94
C ALA A 400 -10.59 -8.57 -2.25
N ARG A 401 -11.42 -8.52 -3.30
CA ARG A 401 -11.07 -7.93 -4.60
C ARG A 401 -11.27 -6.41 -4.57
N ASN A 402 -10.56 -5.73 -5.46
CA ASN A 402 -10.67 -4.28 -5.61
C ASN A 402 -12.12 -3.84 -5.90
N LYS A 403 -12.66 -2.91 -5.12
CA LYS A 403 -14.02 -2.36 -5.20
C LYS A 403 -15.14 -3.38 -4.94
N GLU A 404 -14.83 -4.57 -4.44
CA GLU A 404 -15.82 -5.60 -4.13
C GLU A 404 -16.06 -5.65 -2.61
N LYS A 405 -17.34 -5.68 -2.21
CA LYS A 405 -17.73 -5.79 -0.80
C LYS A 405 -17.50 -7.22 -0.31
N ALA A 406 -16.67 -7.38 0.71
CA ALA A 406 -16.45 -8.65 1.38
C ALA A 406 -17.02 -8.61 2.79
N LYS A 407 -17.60 -9.73 3.24
CA LYS A 407 -18.22 -9.87 4.55
C LYS A 407 -17.85 -11.19 5.20
N ILE A 408 -17.50 -11.12 6.47
CA ILE A 408 -17.26 -12.29 7.33
C ILE A 408 -18.02 -12.13 8.65
N GLN A 409 -18.67 -13.21 9.09
CA GLN A 409 -19.41 -13.29 10.34
C GLN A 409 -18.98 -14.55 11.07
N ILE A 410 -18.37 -14.40 12.25
CA ILE A 410 -17.87 -15.48 13.09
C ILE A 410 -18.53 -15.33 14.46
N GLY A 411 -19.37 -16.28 14.86
CA GLY A 411 -20.12 -16.15 16.09
C GLY A 411 -21.17 -17.23 16.30
N ASP A 412 -21.90 -17.10 17.40
CA ASP A 412 -22.99 -17.99 17.80
C ASP A 412 -24.35 -17.30 17.63
N ARG A 413 -25.40 -18.10 17.45
CA ARG A 413 -26.80 -17.63 17.46
C ARG A 413 -27.45 -17.96 18.78
N VAL A 414 -27.71 -16.94 19.59
CA VAL A 414 -28.33 -17.13 20.91
C VAL A 414 -29.85 -17.03 20.78
N PRO A 415 -30.60 -18.09 21.16
CA PRO A 415 -32.06 -18.03 21.18
C PRO A 415 -32.55 -17.20 22.37
N VAL A 416 -33.41 -16.24 22.10
CA VAL A 416 -34.12 -15.43 23.08
C VAL A 416 -35.61 -15.80 23.03
N PHE A 417 -36.13 -16.25 24.16
CA PHE A 417 -37.55 -16.60 24.30
C PHE A 417 -38.36 -15.35 24.64
N THR A 418 -39.24 -14.93 23.74
CA THR A 418 -40.17 -13.82 23.94
C THR A 418 -41.57 -14.37 24.24
N SER A 419 -42.11 -14.09 25.42
CA SER A 419 -43.47 -14.49 25.80
C SER A 419 -44.45 -13.35 25.52
N THR A 420 -45.36 -13.54 24.56
CA THR A 420 -46.48 -12.61 24.32
C THR A 420 -47.73 -13.18 24.99
N SER A 421 -48.28 -12.45 25.96
CA SER A 421 -49.53 -12.82 26.64
C SER A 421 -50.71 -12.11 25.99
N THR A 422 -51.41 -12.80 25.09
CA THR A 422 -52.66 -12.30 24.51
C THR A 422 -53.81 -12.63 25.45
N ALA A 423 -54.60 -11.62 25.85
CA ALA A 423 -55.78 -11.83 26.69
C ALA A 423 -56.72 -12.86 26.04
N ASN A 424 -57.13 -13.88 26.81
CA ASN A 424 -58.04 -14.97 26.45
C ASN A 424 -57.52 -16.09 25.52
N VAL A 425 -56.22 -16.16 25.16
CA VAL A 425 -55.68 -17.23 24.25
C VAL A 425 -54.50 -18.03 24.84
N GLY A 426 -54.04 -17.71 26.06
CA GLY A 426 -52.91 -18.38 26.70
C GLY A 426 -51.55 -17.78 26.30
N VAL A 427 -50.50 -18.16 27.03
CA VAL A 427 -49.14 -17.62 26.83
C VAL A 427 -48.50 -18.27 25.61
N SER A 428 -48.17 -17.49 24.59
CA SER A 428 -47.42 -17.96 23.41
C SER A 428 -45.95 -17.54 23.53
N THR A 429 -45.03 -18.49 23.40
CA THR A 429 -43.58 -18.27 23.43
C THR A 429 -43.01 -18.33 22.02
N ALA A 430 -42.50 -17.21 21.51
CA ALA A 430 -41.75 -17.15 20.27
C ALA A 430 -40.24 -17.18 20.56
N VAL A 431 -39.46 -17.83 19.68
CA VAL A 431 -37.99 -17.88 19.78
C VAL A 431 -37.40 -16.97 18.71
N THR A 432 -36.65 -15.95 19.13
CA THR A 432 -35.89 -15.06 18.23
C THR A 432 -34.40 -15.31 18.42
N TYR A 433 -33.66 -15.50 17.34
CA TYR A 433 -32.21 -15.69 17.40
C TYR A 433 -31.49 -14.36 17.23
N ILE A 434 -30.49 -14.10 18.08
CA ILE A 434 -29.61 -12.94 17.96
C ILE A 434 -28.19 -13.45 17.68
N ASP A 435 -27.55 -12.90 16.64
CA ASP A 435 -26.17 -13.21 16.29
C ASP A 435 -25.21 -12.49 17.25
N VAL A 436 -24.30 -13.23 17.91
CA VAL A 436 -23.23 -12.68 18.75
C VAL A 436 -21.89 -13.17 18.24
N GLY A 437 -20.90 -12.28 18.13
CA GLY A 437 -19.58 -12.59 17.59
C GLY A 437 -18.98 -11.42 16.83
N ILE A 438 -18.09 -11.70 15.89
CA ILE A 438 -17.39 -10.71 15.07
C ILE A 438 -18.03 -10.66 13.70
N LYS A 439 -18.45 -9.47 13.28
CA LYS A 439 -18.95 -9.17 11.95
C LYS A 439 -18.08 -8.09 11.34
N LEU A 440 -17.37 -8.44 10.28
CA LEU A 440 -16.52 -7.53 9.52
C LEU A 440 -17.06 -7.42 8.10
N GLU A 441 -17.32 -6.20 7.66
CA GLU A 441 -17.69 -5.85 6.31
C GLU A 441 -16.69 -4.81 5.79
N VAL A 442 -16.14 -5.05 4.59
CA VAL A 442 -15.09 -4.20 4.04
C VAL A 442 -15.22 -4.04 2.53
N GLU A 443 -14.92 -2.85 2.04
CA GLU A 443 -14.86 -2.50 0.62
C GLU A 443 -13.50 -1.84 0.36
N PRO A 444 -12.48 -2.60 -0.06
CA PRO A 444 -11.16 -2.05 -0.35
C PRO A 444 -11.08 -1.47 -1.77
N THR A 445 -10.30 -0.41 -1.92
CA THR A 445 -9.93 0.21 -3.19
C THR A 445 -8.40 0.31 -3.22
N VAL A 446 -7.77 -0.48 -4.09
CA VAL A 446 -6.32 -0.50 -4.26
C VAL A 446 -5.92 0.58 -5.26
N GLN A 447 -4.98 1.41 -4.84
CA GLN A 447 -4.44 2.51 -5.61
C GLN A 447 -3.12 2.09 -6.27
N LEU A 448 -2.68 2.83 -7.29
CA LEU A 448 -1.47 2.50 -8.08
C LEU A 448 -0.17 2.58 -7.26
N ASP A 449 -0.17 3.34 -6.17
CA ASP A 449 0.95 3.54 -5.24
C ASP A 449 1.01 2.47 -4.13
N ASN A 450 0.28 1.36 -4.28
CA ASN A 450 0.09 0.29 -3.28
C ASN A 450 -0.67 0.74 -2.01
N ASP A 451 -1.25 1.93 -2.00
CA ASP A 451 -2.13 2.33 -0.92
C ASP A 451 -3.50 1.67 -1.07
N VAL A 452 -4.10 1.31 0.07
CA VAL A 452 -5.43 0.73 0.14
C VAL A 452 -6.36 1.69 0.86
N VAL A 453 -7.31 2.23 0.13
CA VAL A 453 -8.43 2.98 0.70
C VAL A 453 -9.55 2.00 0.97
N MET A 454 -10.03 1.89 2.20
CA MET A 454 -11.08 0.94 2.55
C MET A 454 -12.16 1.57 3.41
N LYS A 455 -13.40 1.18 3.13
CA LYS A 455 -14.53 1.40 4.04
C LYS A 455 -14.69 0.15 4.88
N VAL A 456 -14.61 0.29 6.20
CA VAL A 456 -14.63 -0.80 7.16
C VAL A 456 -15.80 -0.62 8.11
N ASN A 457 -16.61 -1.67 8.25
CA ASN A 457 -17.61 -1.79 9.31
C ASN A 457 -17.26 -3.04 10.13
N LEU A 458 -16.83 -2.83 11.37
CA LEU A 458 -16.45 -3.88 12.30
C LEU A 458 -17.38 -3.83 13.52
N GLU A 459 -18.08 -4.92 13.76
CA GLU A 459 -18.95 -5.12 14.91
C GLU A 459 -18.44 -6.32 15.72
N VAL A 460 -18.21 -6.13 17.01
CA VAL A 460 -17.79 -7.16 17.96
C VAL A 460 -18.84 -7.25 19.06
N SER A 461 -19.50 -8.39 19.13
CA SER A 461 -20.58 -8.69 20.06
C SER A 461 -20.15 -9.81 21.00
N SER A 462 -20.25 -9.58 22.30
CA SER A 462 -19.90 -10.53 23.36
C SER A 462 -21.14 -10.88 24.18
N LEU A 463 -21.34 -12.16 24.47
CA LEU A 463 -22.40 -12.62 25.37
C LEU A 463 -22.05 -12.27 26.82
N GLY A 464 -22.90 -11.46 27.46
CA GLY A 464 -22.79 -11.11 28.87
C GLY A 464 -23.52 -12.08 29.79
N VAL A 465 -23.59 -11.70 31.07
CA VAL A 465 -24.23 -12.52 32.13
C VAL A 465 -25.73 -12.67 31.86
N LYS A 466 -26.29 -13.83 32.19
CA LYS A 466 -27.73 -14.08 32.20
C LYS A 466 -28.38 -13.23 33.29
N GLU A 467 -29.29 -12.34 32.92
CA GLU A 467 -30.12 -11.61 33.86
C GLU A 467 -31.47 -12.34 33.97
N THR A 468 -31.78 -12.84 35.16
CA THR A 468 -33.08 -13.43 35.47
C THR A 468 -34.01 -12.31 35.90
N SER A 469 -35.02 -12.01 35.08
CA SER A 469 -36.02 -11.00 35.45
C SER A 469 -36.99 -11.61 36.46
N GLY A 470 -37.13 -10.98 37.63
CA GLY A 470 -37.97 -11.44 38.73
C GLY A 470 -39.45 -11.21 38.46
N GLY A 471 -40.09 -12.13 37.74
CA GLY A 471 -41.55 -12.18 37.54
C GLY A 471 -42.13 -13.58 37.80
N PRO A 472 -43.47 -13.76 37.74
CA PRO A 472 -44.16 -15.03 38.06
C PRO A 472 -43.68 -16.25 37.26
N GLN A 473 -43.09 -16.03 36.08
CA GLN A 473 -42.25 -16.99 35.37
C GLN A 473 -40.85 -16.39 35.18
N PRO A 474 -39.77 -17.02 35.68
CA PRO A 474 -38.42 -16.51 35.48
C PRO A 474 -38.01 -16.67 34.01
N THR A 475 -38.02 -15.58 33.25
CA THR A 475 -37.41 -15.53 31.92
C THR A 475 -35.93 -15.15 32.07
N SER A 476 -35.05 -15.99 31.54
CA SER A 476 -33.62 -15.70 31.47
C SER A 476 -33.34 -14.88 30.21
N ALA A 477 -33.01 -13.59 30.37
CA ALA A 477 -32.53 -12.74 29.29
C ALA A 477 -31.00 -12.69 29.30
N TYR A 478 -30.39 -12.56 28.12
CA TYR A 478 -28.94 -12.39 27.99
C TYR A 478 -28.65 -10.91 27.75
N ARG A 479 -27.72 -10.34 28.52
CA ARG A 479 -27.15 -9.03 28.18
C ARG A 479 -26.11 -9.23 27.08
N ILE A 480 -26.20 -8.48 25.99
CA ILE A 480 -25.25 -8.56 24.87
C ILE A 480 -24.47 -7.26 24.80
N GLY A 481 -23.15 -7.33 24.96
CA GLY A 481 -22.28 -6.17 24.79
C GLY A 481 -21.86 -6.06 23.32
N THR A 482 -22.12 -4.92 22.69
CA THR A 482 -21.77 -4.67 21.28
C THR A 482 -20.79 -3.51 21.17
N ARG A 483 -19.82 -3.64 20.26
CA ARG A 483 -18.79 -2.64 19.97
C ARG A 483 -18.73 -2.49 18.47
N ASN A 484 -18.98 -1.28 17.97
CA ASN A 484 -19.09 -1.03 16.54
C ASN A 484 -18.16 0.10 16.12
N ALA A 485 -17.43 -0.10 15.04
CA ALA A 485 -16.59 0.89 14.39
C ALA A 485 -16.92 0.92 12.88
N SER A 486 -17.33 2.08 12.38
CA SER A 486 -17.53 2.33 10.95
C SER A 486 -16.65 3.50 10.54
N THR A 487 -15.74 3.27 9.61
CA THR A 487 -14.77 4.29 9.17
C THR A 487 -14.30 4.05 7.74
N SER A 488 -13.76 5.10 7.13
CA SER A 488 -13.06 5.05 5.85
C SER A 488 -11.64 5.54 6.06
N LEU A 489 -10.67 4.73 5.67
CA LEU A 489 -9.26 4.97 5.94
C LEU A 489 -8.39 4.58 4.75
N ARG A 490 -7.23 5.22 4.64
CA ARG A 490 -6.20 4.95 3.62
C ARG A 490 -4.95 4.49 4.34
N LEU A 491 -4.45 3.31 3.99
CA LEU A 491 -3.29 2.68 4.61
C LEU A 491 -2.32 2.23 3.53
N ARG A 492 -1.03 2.22 3.85
CA ARG A 492 -0.02 1.57 3.01
C ARG A 492 -0.09 0.06 3.14
N ASP A 493 0.44 -0.63 2.15
CA ASP A 493 0.65 -2.08 2.22
C ASP A 493 1.51 -2.47 3.44
N GLY A 494 0.98 -3.35 4.28
CA GLY A 494 1.62 -3.83 5.51
C GLY A 494 1.56 -2.85 6.70
N GLU A 495 0.93 -1.68 6.56
CA GLU A 495 0.81 -0.70 7.64
C GLU A 495 -0.34 -1.07 8.59
N THR A 496 -0.02 -1.29 9.87
CA THR A 496 -1.01 -1.51 10.91
C THR A 496 -1.49 -0.18 11.47
N GLN A 497 -2.80 0.06 11.41
CA GLN A 497 -3.44 1.24 11.99
C GLN A 497 -4.44 0.86 13.07
N VAL A 498 -4.46 1.65 14.14
CA VAL A 498 -5.49 1.56 15.18
C VAL A 498 -6.78 2.19 14.64
N LEU A 499 -7.83 1.37 14.48
CA LEU A 499 -9.18 1.82 14.11
C LEU A 499 -9.81 2.63 15.24
N GLY A 500 -9.54 2.21 16.48
CA GLY A 500 -10.05 2.83 17.68
C GLY A 500 -9.74 1.98 18.91
N GLY A 501 -10.07 2.52 20.08
CA GLY A 501 -9.97 1.81 21.34
C GLY A 501 -10.87 2.41 22.40
N LEU A 502 -11.15 1.62 23.44
CA LEU A 502 -11.95 2.04 24.59
C LEU A 502 -11.28 1.56 25.86
N ILE A 503 -11.05 2.47 26.80
CA ILE A 503 -10.61 2.17 28.16
C ILE A 503 -11.78 2.49 29.08
N ASN A 504 -12.25 1.50 29.83
CA ASN A 504 -13.28 1.65 30.84
C ASN A 504 -12.71 1.26 32.20
N ASP A 505 -12.65 2.19 33.16
CA ASP A 505 -12.12 1.97 34.52
C ASP A 505 -13.23 2.31 35.52
N GLU A 506 -13.75 1.30 36.21
CA GLU A 506 -14.83 1.40 37.18
C GLU A 506 -14.29 1.10 38.59
N ASP A 507 -14.26 2.13 39.43
CA ASP A 507 -13.91 2.03 40.85
C ASP A 507 -15.18 2.11 41.71
N ARG A 508 -15.46 1.04 42.45
CA ARG A 508 -16.59 0.94 43.38
C ARG A 508 -16.09 0.69 44.80
N LYS A 509 -16.36 1.65 45.68
CA LYS A 509 -16.09 1.53 47.12
C LYS A 509 -17.41 1.48 47.87
N THR A 510 -17.70 0.36 48.50
CA THR A 510 -18.90 0.15 49.30
C THR A 510 -18.51 -0.01 50.76
N ILE A 511 -19.17 0.71 51.65
CA ILE A 511 -19.00 0.59 53.10
C ILE A 511 -20.34 0.16 53.67
N ALA A 512 -20.36 -1.00 54.32
CA ALA A 512 -21.55 -1.50 55.02
C ALA A 512 -21.20 -1.69 56.50
N GLY A 513 -21.85 -0.97 57.41
CA GLY A 513 -21.50 -1.03 58.82
C GLY A 513 -22.47 -0.27 59.71
N VAL A 514 -22.11 -0.15 60.99
CA VAL A 514 -22.91 0.57 61.99
C VAL A 514 -23.01 2.05 61.59
N PRO A 515 -24.22 2.65 61.54
CA PRO A 515 -24.39 4.07 61.20
C PRO A 515 -23.53 4.98 62.08
N TYR A 516 -23.01 6.07 61.52
CA TYR A 516 -22.12 7.08 62.16
C TYR A 516 -20.72 6.60 62.54
N VAL A 517 -20.53 5.37 63.03
CA VAL A 517 -19.22 4.88 63.50
C VAL A 517 -18.37 4.33 62.36
N SER A 518 -19.00 3.68 61.37
CA SER A 518 -18.34 3.07 60.20
C SER A 518 -17.65 4.09 59.27
N GLU A 519 -18.05 5.36 59.32
CA GLU A 519 -17.52 6.44 58.48
C GLU A 519 -16.28 7.13 59.10
N THR A 520 -15.95 6.84 60.36
CA THR A 520 -14.83 7.50 61.04
C THR A 520 -13.46 7.00 60.53
N PRO A 521 -12.50 7.90 60.25
CA PRO A 521 -11.24 7.57 59.55
C PRO A 521 -10.24 6.68 60.32
N LEU A 522 -10.62 6.14 61.48
CA LEU A 522 -9.76 5.27 62.31
C LEU A 522 -10.52 4.06 62.89
N LEU A 523 -11.72 4.31 63.43
CA LEU A 523 -12.55 3.27 64.04
C LEU A 523 -13.45 2.57 63.01
N GLY A 524 -13.71 3.19 61.85
CA GLY A 524 -14.64 2.68 60.84
C GLY A 524 -14.34 1.27 60.35
N ARG A 525 -13.05 0.91 60.23
CA ARG A 525 -12.60 -0.43 59.77
C ARG A 525 -12.95 -1.56 60.73
N LEU A 526 -13.17 -1.25 62.01
CA LEU A 526 -13.60 -2.23 63.01
C LEU A 526 -15.12 -2.34 63.09
N PHE A 527 -15.86 -1.33 62.63
CA PHE A 527 -17.33 -1.23 62.75
C PHE A 527 -18.07 -1.32 61.41
N GLY A 528 -17.40 -1.81 60.37
CA GLY A 528 -17.98 -2.04 59.05
C GLY A 528 -17.13 -2.95 58.17
N VAL A 529 -17.72 -3.36 57.06
CA VAL A 529 -17.12 -4.10 55.95
C VAL A 529 -16.86 -3.12 54.82
N HIS A 530 -15.60 -3.04 54.41
CA HIS A 530 -15.19 -2.26 53.24
C HIS A 530 -15.02 -3.21 52.05
N THR A 531 -15.71 -2.91 50.96
CA THR A 531 -15.58 -3.61 49.69
C THR A 531 -15.06 -2.64 48.65
N ASP A 532 -13.80 -2.82 48.25
CA ASP A 532 -13.16 -2.09 47.17
C ASP A 532 -13.13 -2.99 45.93
N SER A 533 -13.85 -2.61 44.88
CA SER A 533 -13.93 -3.32 43.61
C SER A 533 -13.44 -2.39 42.51
N ARG A 534 -12.39 -2.79 41.79
CA ARG A 534 -11.86 -2.07 40.63
C ARG A 534 -11.92 -2.96 39.41
N LYS A 535 -12.59 -2.50 38.37
CA LYS A 535 -12.75 -3.21 37.11
C LYS A 535 -12.25 -2.34 35.97
N LYS A 536 -11.22 -2.80 35.27
CA LYS A 536 -10.65 -2.12 34.11
C LYS A 536 -10.75 -2.98 32.87
N THR A 537 -11.29 -2.43 31.79
CA THR A 537 -11.40 -3.08 30.49
C THR A 537 -10.79 -2.19 29.42
N GLU A 538 -9.85 -2.70 28.66
CA GLU A 538 -9.17 -2.01 27.56
C GLU A 538 -9.40 -2.78 26.27
N ILE A 539 -9.78 -2.06 25.22
CA ILE A 539 -10.07 -2.65 23.91
C ILE A 539 -9.32 -1.87 22.85
N VAL A 540 -8.65 -2.58 21.96
CA VAL A 540 -7.92 -2.01 20.84
C VAL A 540 -8.31 -2.77 19.58
N LEU A 541 -8.69 -2.02 18.55
CA LEU A 541 -9.05 -2.55 17.24
C LEU A 541 -7.97 -2.11 16.24
N LEU A 542 -7.34 -3.08 15.59
CA LEU A 542 -6.24 -2.87 14.64
C LEU A 542 -6.66 -3.43 13.28
N ILE A 543 -6.17 -2.81 12.21
CA ILE A 543 -6.30 -3.33 10.85
C ILE A 543 -4.98 -3.17 10.11
N THR A 544 -4.62 -4.20 9.34
CA THR A 544 -3.43 -4.23 8.49
C THR A 544 -3.82 -4.76 7.11
N PRO A 545 -3.73 -3.96 6.04
CA PRO A 545 -3.86 -4.46 4.68
C PRO A 545 -2.57 -5.09 4.19
N HIS A 546 -2.72 -6.14 3.38
CA HIS A 546 -1.65 -6.75 2.61
C HIS A 546 -2.09 -6.86 1.14
N VAL A 547 -1.46 -6.11 0.26
CA VAL A 547 -1.73 -6.15 -1.19
C VAL A 547 -1.09 -7.41 -1.77
N LEU A 548 -1.90 -8.40 -2.11
CA LEU A 548 -1.41 -9.67 -2.68
C LEU A 548 -1.00 -9.51 -4.14
N ARG A 549 -1.70 -8.61 -4.86
CA ARG A 549 -1.46 -8.30 -6.26
C ARG A 549 -1.89 -6.87 -6.52
N ASN A 550 -1.02 -6.07 -7.13
CA ASN A 550 -1.37 -4.74 -7.65
C ASN A 550 -1.32 -4.70 -9.18
N LEU A 551 -1.94 -3.67 -9.77
CA LEU A 551 -1.95 -3.43 -11.21
C LEU A 551 -0.54 -3.07 -11.68
N SER A 552 0.05 -3.90 -12.54
CA SER A 552 1.30 -3.57 -13.23
C SER A 552 0.98 -2.77 -14.48
N LEU A 553 1.30 -1.47 -14.48
CA LEU A 553 1.07 -0.64 -15.65
C LEU A 553 2.09 -0.98 -16.75
N PRO A 554 1.65 -1.19 -18.00
CA PRO A 554 2.55 -1.19 -19.15
C PRO A 554 3.31 0.14 -19.23
N ASP A 555 4.60 0.09 -19.55
CA ASP A 555 5.45 1.27 -19.73
C ASP A 555 4.80 2.25 -20.73
N ALA A 556 4.82 3.56 -20.44
CA ALA A 556 4.10 4.58 -21.22
C ALA A 556 4.50 4.61 -22.70
N GLY A 557 5.70 4.12 -23.05
CA GLY A 557 6.11 3.92 -24.43
C GLY A 557 5.29 2.87 -25.21
N GLN A 558 4.58 1.98 -24.51
CA GLN A 558 3.67 0.97 -25.08
C GLN A 558 2.22 1.46 -25.15
N THR A 559 1.86 2.54 -24.45
CA THR A 559 0.49 3.10 -24.47
C THR A 559 0.31 4.19 -25.53
N VAL A 560 1.40 4.71 -26.12
CA VAL A 560 1.34 5.59 -27.28
C VAL A 560 1.15 4.75 -28.54
N LEU A 561 -0.11 4.61 -28.96
CA LEU A 561 -0.48 3.90 -30.17
C LEU A 561 -0.66 4.87 -31.34
N ALA A 562 0.11 4.70 -32.41
CA ALA A 562 -0.15 5.38 -33.67
C ALA A 562 -1.42 4.75 -34.30
N SER A 563 -2.57 5.42 -34.15
CA SER A 563 -3.87 4.91 -34.60
C SER A 563 -4.11 5.00 -36.12
N GLY A 564 -3.12 5.45 -36.90
CA GLY A 564 -3.23 5.59 -38.35
C GLY A 564 -4.14 6.75 -38.77
N PHE A 565 -4.89 6.56 -39.85
CA PHE A 565 -5.82 7.57 -40.39
C PHE A 565 -7.27 7.26 -39.99
N ASP A 566 -8.12 8.27 -39.85
CA ASP A 566 -9.52 8.08 -39.42
C ASP A 566 -10.36 7.23 -40.40
N ALA A 567 -10.00 7.30 -41.69
CA ALA A 567 -10.62 6.50 -42.75
C ALA A 567 -10.10 5.04 -42.80
N ASN A 568 -8.92 4.77 -42.24
CA ASN A 568 -8.32 3.44 -42.19
C ASN A 568 -7.46 3.29 -40.91
N PRO A 569 -8.10 2.88 -39.78
CA PRO A 569 -7.41 2.73 -38.50
C PRO A 569 -6.28 1.71 -38.60
N GLY A 570 -5.13 2.00 -37.97
CA GLY A 570 -3.96 1.12 -37.96
C GLY A 570 -3.03 1.20 -39.18
N ALA A 571 -3.43 1.89 -40.25
CA ALA A 571 -2.58 2.08 -41.42
C ALA A 571 -1.32 2.91 -41.10
N GLU A 572 -0.15 2.47 -41.56
CA GLU A 572 1.08 3.23 -41.43
C GLU A 572 0.96 4.60 -42.14
N GLY A 573 1.23 5.68 -41.40
CA GLY A 573 1.27 7.02 -41.97
C GLY A 573 2.31 7.13 -43.08
N LEU A 574 2.01 7.92 -44.13
CA LEU A 574 2.90 8.15 -45.28
C LEU A 574 4.17 8.91 -44.85
N ARG A 575 5.12 8.20 -44.25
CA ARG A 575 6.42 8.70 -43.83
C ARG A 575 7.50 7.95 -44.60
N LEU A 576 8.30 8.69 -45.35
CA LEU A 576 9.47 8.13 -46.03
C LEU A 576 10.46 7.65 -44.97
N ARG A 577 10.81 6.36 -45.01
CA ARG A 577 11.77 5.81 -44.07
C ARG A 577 13.13 6.18 -44.61
N ALA A 578 13.87 7.04 -43.92
CA ALA A 578 15.25 7.33 -44.31
C ALA A 578 15.98 5.99 -44.46
N SER A 579 16.41 5.67 -45.68
CA SER A 579 17.21 4.49 -45.99
C SER A 579 18.43 4.53 -45.10
N ARG A 580 18.42 3.76 -44.00
CA ARG A 580 19.65 3.44 -43.29
C ARG A 580 20.39 2.51 -44.21
N GLY A 581 21.29 3.10 -45.00
CA GLY A 581 22.39 2.38 -45.61
C GLY A 581 22.99 1.46 -44.54
N ASN A 582 23.27 0.25 -44.97
CA ASN A 582 23.78 -0.87 -44.20
C ASN A 582 24.99 -0.46 -43.34
N ALA A 583 24.75 0.10 -42.15
CA ALA A 583 25.76 0.27 -41.12
C ALA A 583 25.65 -0.96 -40.23
N ALA A 584 26.29 -2.05 -40.69
CA ALA A 584 26.73 -3.09 -39.80
C ALA A 584 27.47 -2.40 -38.65
N ALA A 585 26.95 -2.56 -37.43
CA ALA A 585 27.68 -2.17 -36.24
C ALA A 585 29.05 -2.88 -36.28
N PRO A 586 30.18 -2.16 -36.14
CA PRO A 586 31.45 -2.83 -36.01
C PRO A 586 31.43 -3.57 -34.67
N SER A 587 31.44 -4.90 -34.74
CA SER A 587 31.77 -5.75 -33.60
C SER A 587 33.21 -5.46 -33.23
N LEU A 588 33.41 -4.90 -32.04
CA LEU A 588 34.74 -4.78 -31.43
C LEU A 588 35.18 -6.18 -30.99
N SER A 589 35.88 -6.89 -31.88
CA SER A 589 36.72 -8.02 -31.51
C SER A 589 38.18 -7.69 -31.85
N ASP A 590 39.00 -7.81 -30.80
CA ASP A 590 40.43 -7.60 -30.64
C ASP A 590 41.36 -7.80 -31.84
N THR A 591 42.45 -7.03 -31.85
CA THR A 591 43.80 -7.53 -32.19
C THR A 591 44.93 -6.74 -31.47
N THR A 592 45.45 -7.38 -30.40
CA THR A 592 46.88 -7.64 -30.09
C THR A 592 47.83 -6.49 -29.60
N PRO A 593 49.05 -6.77 -29.06
CA PRO A 593 49.34 -6.59 -27.62
C PRO A 593 50.61 -5.75 -27.27
N ALA A 594 50.82 -5.58 -25.96
CA ALA A 594 52.10 -5.45 -25.22
C ALA A 594 53.02 -4.21 -25.42
N GLY A 595 53.12 -3.40 -24.35
CA GLY A 595 54.20 -2.45 -24.09
C GLY A 595 54.01 -1.65 -22.78
N ALA A 596 54.62 -2.10 -21.68
CA ALA A 596 54.72 -1.48 -20.34
C ALA A 596 55.28 -0.03 -20.39
N ARG A 597 55.05 0.96 -19.51
CA ARG A 597 54.67 1.20 -18.08
C ARG A 597 54.57 2.76 -17.91
N PRO A 598 54.21 3.37 -16.75
CA PRO A 598 53.09 3.15 -15.83
C PRO A 598 52.14 4.37 -15.77
N LEU A 599 50.83 4.16 -15.72
CA LEU A 599 49.80 5.21 -15.59
C LEU A 599 49.41 5.50 -14.13
N SER A 600 50.32 5.33 -13.17
CA SER A 600 50.05 5.62 -11.75
C SER A 600 50.12 7.11 -11.38
N ALA A 601 50.56 8.00 -12.28
CA ALA A 601 50.58 9.45 -12.04
C ALA A 601 49.30 10.18 -12.49
N ALA A 602 48.46 9.56 -13.33
CA ALA A 602 47.22 10.18 -13.82
C ALA A 602 46.01 9.89 -12.91
N ILE A 603 46.06 8.82 -12.11
CA ILE A 603 44.94 8.43 -11.23
C ILE A 603 44.94 9.26 -9.93
N ALA A 604 46.12 9.68 -9.43
CA ALA A 604 46.21 10.53 -8.23
C ALA A 604 45.69 11.96 -8.45
N LYS A 605 45.82 12.53 -9.66
CA LYS A 605 45.21 13.83 -10.00
C LYS A 605 43.73 13.73 -10.43
N ALA A 606 43.26 12.55 -10.81
CA ALA A 606 41.86 12.31 -11.15
C ALA A 606 40.98 11.90 -9.94
N GLN A 607 41.58 11.40 -8.84
CA GLN A 607 40.86 11.09 -7.60
C GLN A 607 40.74 12.28 -6.63
N ALA A 608 41.61 13.29 -6.72
CA ALA A 608 41.44 14.55 -5.97
C ALA A 608 40.35 15.48 -6.55
N ALA A 609 39.96 15.29 -7.82
CA ALA A 609 38.87 16.04 -8.46
C ALA A 609 37.50 15.34 -8.39
N ARG A 610 37.43 14.11 -7.86
CA ARG A 610 36.18 13.32 -7.74
C ARG A 610 35.51 13.39 -6.37
N SER A 611 36.12 14.03 -5.38
CA SER A 611 35.49 14.31 -4.07
C SER A 611 34.84 15.69 -3.97
N GLN A 612 34.75 16.46 -5.07
CA GLN A 612 34.04 17.74 -5.12
C GLN A 612 33.03 17.87 -6.27
N GLY A 613 32.73 16.77 -6.98
CA GLY A 613 31.88 16.78 -8.18
C GLY A 613 30.73 15.77 -8.18
N GLN A 614 30.31 15.25 -7.02
CA GLN A 614 29.12 14.39 -6.90
C GLN A 614 28.04 15.07 -6.08
N GLN A 615 27.36 16.02 -6.73
CA GLN A 615 25.91 16.21 -6.61
C GLN A 615 25.47 17.11 -7.77
N GLN A 616 24.48 16.63 -8.55
CA GLN A 616 23.94 17.12 -9.83
C GLN A 616 24.58 16.45 -11.06
N ALA A 617 23.85 15.84 -12.00
CA ALA A 617 22.40 15.68 -12.18
C ALA A 617 22.16 14.57 -13.22
N LEU A 618 21.00 13.91 -13.19
CA LEU A 618 20.33 13.35 -14.38
C LEU A 618 18.82 13.28 -14.10
N ALA A 619 18.09 14.27 -14.60
CA ALA A 619 16.68 14.20 -15.02
C ALA A 619 16.44 15.34 -16.05
N PRO A 620 15.35 15.34 -16.82
CA PRO A 620 15.31 15.19 -18.27
C PRO A 620 15.17 16.50 -19.05
N VAL A 621 15.35 16.41 -20.37
CA VAL A 621 15.06 17.47 -21.35
C VAL A 621 13.55 17.78 -21.35
N GLN A 622 13.20 19.03 -21.01
CA GLN A 622 11.90 19.63 -21.30
C GLN A 622 12.06 20.81 -22.27
N ALA A 623 10.99 21.05 -23.02
CA ALA A 623 10.78 22.04 -24.09
C ALA A 623 10.99 23.50 -23.61
N PRO A 624 11.00 24.52 -24.51
CA PRO A 624 11.63 25.81 -24.26
C PRO A 624 11.02 26.54 -23.05
N ALA A 625 11.90 26.91 -22.12
CA ALA A 625 11.58 27.59 -20.88
C ALA A 625 10.94 28.96 -21.14
N GLN A 626 9.66 29.07 -20.75
CA GLN A 626 9.08 30.35 -20.35
C GLN A 626 9.80 30.83 -19.09
N PRO A 627 9.93 32.16 -18.86
CA PRO A 627 10.67 32.68 -17.71
C PRO A 627 10.14 32.12 -16.38
N GLU A 628 11.02 31.61 -15.53
CA GLU A 628 10.69 31.05 -14.21
C GLU A 628 9.96 32.11 -13.36
N GLU A 629 8.66 31.94 -13.15
CA GLU A 629 7.90 32.76 -12.20
C GLU A 629 8.10 32.22 -10.78
N ALA A 630 8.27 33.10 -9.79
CA ALA A 630 8.39 32.73 -8.39
C ALA A 630 7.01 32.51 -7.76
N THR A 631 6.73 31.30 -7.29
CA THR A 631 5.42 30.95 -6.70
C THR A 631 5.42 31.04 -5.18
N VAL A 632 4.46 31.80 -4.63
CA VAL A 632 4.19 31.89 -3.18
C VAL A 632 2.81 31.31 -2.90
N GLU A 633 2.74 30.32 -2.02
CA GLU A 633 1.50 29.67 -1.60
C GLU A 633 0.98 30.29 -0.29
N LEU A 634 -0.28 30.70 -0.26
CA LEU A 634 -0.97 31.28 0.90
C LEU A 634 -1.96 30.27 1.49
N GLN A 635 -1.69 29.78 2.68
CA GLN A 635 -2.52 28.82 3.40
C GLN A 635 -3.19 29.48 4.61
N LEU A 636 -4.51 29.42 4.67
CA LEU A 636 -5.33 29.93 5.76
C LEU A 636 -6.59 29.04 5.94
N VAL A 637 -7.28 29.19 7.06
CA VAL A 637 -8.53 28.47 7.35
C VAL A 637 -9.73 29.31 6.89
N ASP A 638 -10.72 28.67 6.25
CA ASP A 638 -11.84 29.37 5.60
C ASP A 638 -12.82 30.07 6.57
N SER A 639 -12.87 29.66 7.84
CA SER A 639 -13.72 30.29 8.86
C SER A 639 -13.10 30.28 10.26
N ILE A 640 -13.28 31.36 11.03
CA ILE A 640 -12.77 31.50 12.41
C ILE A 640 -13.80 32.17 13.33
N ALA A 641 -13.85 31.83 14.61
CA ALA A 641 -14.75 32.48 15.56
C ALA A 641 -14.26 33.89 15.96
N ALA A 642 -15.19 34.81 16.21
CA ALA A 642 -14.86 36.17 16.66
C ALA A 642 -14.00 36.16 17.95
N GLY A 643 -12.85 36.84 17.94
CA GLY A 643 -11.93 36.93 19.07
C GLY A 643 -10.75 35.94 19.06
N GLU A 644 -10.76 34.95 18.17
CA GLU A 644 -9.70 33.94 18.02
C GLU A 644 -8.56 34.36 17.06
N ASN A 645 -7.44 33.65 17.16
CA ASN A 645 -6.25 33.89 16.35
C ASN A 645 -6.27 33.06 15.05
N LEU A 646 -6.33 33.74 13.92
CA LEU A 646 -6.15 33.21 12.58
C LEU A 646 -4.65 33.11 12.26
N THR A 647 -4.19 31.89 11.98
CA THR A 647 -2.81 31.64 11.56
C THR A 647 -2.75 31.60 10.05
N VAL A 648 -2.00 32.53 9.43
CA VAL A 648 -1.80 32.60 7.99
C VAL A 648 -0.37 32.15 7.68
N THR A 649 -0.21 31.11 6.87
CA THR A 649 1.10 30.58 6.48
C THR A 649 1.41 30.96 5.03
N LEU A 650 2.50 31.69 4.83
CA LEU A 650 3.04 31.99 3.51
C LEU A 650 4.22 31.07 3.23
N ALA A 651 4.13 30.28 2.16
CA ALA A 651 5.16 29.33 1.76
C ALA A 651 5.75 29.72 0.40
N ASN A 652 7.03 30.09 0.39
CA ASN A 652 7.74 30.33 -0.87
C ASN A 652 8.18 28.98 -1.46
N ARG A 653 7.60 28.57 -2.59
CA ARG A 653 7.95 27.33 -3.27
C ARG A 653 9.05 27.52 -4.31
N SER A 654 9.53 28.74 -4.48
CA SER A 654 10.57 29.11 -5.44
C SER A 654 11.95 29.20 -4.80
N ARG A 655 12.99 29.13 -5.62
CA ARG A 655 14.39 29.35 -5.22
C ARG A 655 14.79 30.82 -5.17
N ALA A 656 13.84 31.74 -5.36
CA ALA A 656 14.05 33.19 -5.29
C ALA A 656 13.69 33.73 -3.91
N THR A 657 14.33 34.82 -3.48
CA THR A 657 13.90 35.54 -2.27
C THR A 657 12.74 36.45 -2.63
N VAL A 658 11.61 36.33 -1.93
CA VAL A 658 10.39 37.08 -2.25
C VAL A 658 10.05 38.05 -1.12
N ALA A 659 10.06 39.35 -1.43
CA ALA A 659 9.64 40.40 -0.51
C ALA A 659 8.34 41.02 -0.99
N GLY A 660 7.33 41.13 -0.12
CA GLY A 660 6.03 41.69 -0.46
C GLY A 660 5.24 42.14 0.75
N ARG A 661 3.98 42.54 0.52
CA ARG A 661 3.10 43.04 1.58
C ARG A 661 1.85 42.19 1.66
N MET A 662 1.55 41.67 2.84
CA MET A 662 0.26 41.05 3.13
C MET A 662 -0.73 42.15 3.55
N THR A 663 -1.76 42.35 2.74
CA THR A 663 -2.90 43.22 3.05
C THR A 663 -4.01 42.41 3.70
N TYR A 664 -4.56 42.94 4.79
CA TYR A 664 -5.71 42.38 5.49
C TYR A 664 -6.69 43.51 5.88
N ASP A 665 -7.97 43.19 5.99
CA ASP A 665 -8.97 44.18 6.40
C ASP A 665 -8.81 44.53 7.89
N ALA A 666 -8.31 45.73 8.17
CA ALA A 666 -8.09 46.24 9.53
C ALA A 666 -9.39 46.44 10.34
N ALA A 667 -10.55 46.45 9.68
CA ALA A 667 -11.84 46.46 10.38
C ALA A 667 -12.17 45.08 10.99
N LEU A 668 -11.64 43.99 10.42
CA LEU A 668 -11.97 42.61 10.80
C LEU A 668 -10.84 41.94 11.59
N PHE A 669 -9.58 42.26 11.28
CA PHE A 669 -8.41 41.59 11.85
C PHE A 669 -7.40 42.60 12.42
N THR A 670 -6.75 42.21 13.51
CA THR A 670 -5.65 42.94 14.15
C THR A 670 -4.43 42.04 14.26
N ARG A 671 -3.21 42.55 14.13
CA ARG A 671 -2.00 41.71 14.18
C ARG A 671 -1.65 41.40 15.63
N ALA A 672 -1.48 40.12 15.97
CA ALA A 672 -1.22 39.70 17.36
C ALA A 672 0.23 39.98 17.82
N ASP A 673 1.16 40.14 16.88
CA ASP A 673 2.61 40.25 17.13
C ASP A 673 3.17 41.68 17.21
N VAL A 674 2.34 42.75 17.21
CA VAL A 674 2.81 44.15 17.19
C VAL A 674 2.06 45.02 18.20
N ASP A 675 2.80 45.83 18.98
CA ASP A 675 2.23 46.77 19.97
C ASP A 675 1.23 47.78 19.34
N ASP A 676 0.18 48.11 20.10
CA ASP A 676 -1.06 48.80 19.69
C ASP A 676 -0.90 50.10 18.88
N ALA A 677 0.27 50.73 18.88
CA ALA A 677 0.53 51.99 18.18
C ALA A 677 0.67 51.86 16.65
N GLN A 678 0.89 50.66 16.10
CA GLN A 678 0.97 50.41 14.64
C GLN A 678 -0.10 49.45 14.09
N ALA A 679 -1.01 48.98 14.94
CA ALA A 679 -2.01 47.95 14.61
C ALA A 679 -3.07 48.37 13.56
N GLY A 680 -3.15 49.67 13.20
CA GLY A 680 -4.18 50.21 12.33
C GLY A 680 -3.88 50.21 10.81
N SER A 681 -2.73 49.71 10.37
CA SER A 681 -2.31 49.90 8.96
C SER A 681 -2.84 48.86 7.97
N GLY A 682 -3.48 47.76 8.41
CA GLY A 682 -4.01 46.71 7.51
C GLY A 682 -2.95 46.06 6.62
N LEU A 683 -1.68 46.24 6.97
CA LEU A 683 -0.51 45.93 6.14
C LEU A 683 0.56 45.23 7.00
N ALA A 684 1.08 44.11 6.50
CA ALA A 684 2.23 43.43 7.07
C ALA A 684 3.29 43.22 5.98
N GLU A 685 4.48 43.80 6.14
CA GLU A 685 5.63 43.47 5.28
C GLU A 685 6.16 42.08 5.64
N VAL A 686 6.40 41.26 4.63
CA VAL A 686 6.84 39.86 4.77
C VAL A 686 7.94 39.60 3.75
N GLU A 687 9.07 39.06 4.22
CA GLU A 687 10.20 38.67 3.39
C GLU A 687 10.46 37.16 3.55
N LEU A 688 10.28 36.43 2.45
CA LEU A 688 10.36 34.98 2.41
C LEU A 688 11.67 34.55 1.76
N ALA A 689 12.50 33.83 2.52
CA ALA A 689 13.70 33.18 2.01
C ALA A 689 13.34 32.06 0.99
N PRO A 690 14.29 31.62 0.15
CA PRO A 690 14.09 30.52 -0.79
C PRO A 690 13.63 29.25 -0.10
N GLU A 691 12.58 28.60 -0.63
CA GLU A 691 12.00 27.36 -0.08
C GLU A 691 11.56 27.43 1.40
N ALA A 692 11.38 28.64 1.96
CA ALA A 692 11.01 28.86 3.35
C ALA A 692 9.52 29.16 3.53
N GLN A 693 9.03 28.94 4.74
CA GLN A 693 7.67 29.29 5.15
C GLN A 693 7.72 30.28 6.31
N GLN A 694 6.83 31.28 6.28
CA GLN A 694 6.67 32.25 7.37
C GLN A 694 5.21 32.28 7.79
N VAL A 695 5.00 32.30 9.11
CA VAL A 695 3.68 32.33 9.72
C VAL A 695 3.40 33.75 10.22
N VAL A 696 2.21 34.25 9.91
CA VAL A 696 1.70 35.53 10.42
C VAL A 696 0.41 35.26 11.18
N VAL A 697 0.37 35.69 12.45
CA VAL A 697 -0.81 35.50 13.32
C VAL A 697 -1.64 36.78 13.35
N LEU A 698 -2.90 36.66 12.93
CA LEU A 698 -3.91 37.71 12.99
C LEU A 698 -4.97 37.33 14.02
N ARG A 699 -5.60 38.30 14.68
CA ARG A 699 -6.69 38.09 15.62
C ARG A 699 -7.97 38.71 15.08
N ALA A 700 -9.04 37.92 14.99
CA ALA A 700 -10.35 38.39 14.58
C ALA A 700 -10.93 39.31 15.67
N ARG A 701 -11.40 40.50 15.29
CA ARG A 701 -12.00 41.42 16.27
C ARG A 701 -13.37 40.89 16.71
N PRO A 702 -13.75 41.07 17.99
CA PRO A 702 -15.02 40.55 18.51
C PRO A 702 -16.27 41.21 17.89
N ASP A 703 -16.14 42.38 17.27
CA ASP A 703 -17.19 43.11 16.54
C ASP A 703 -17.33 42.69 15.06
N ALA A 704 -16.53 41.73 14.59
CA ALA A 704 -16.48 41.27 13.21
C ALA A 704 -17.35 40.03 12.90
N ALA A 705 -18.11 39.51 13.88
CA ALA A 705 -18.93 38.30 13.72
C ALA A 705 -19.94 38.42 12.56
N GLY A 706 -20.01 37.39 11.71
CA GLY A 706 -20.86 37.31 10.52
C GLY A 706 -20.35 38.09 9.29
N ARG A 707 -19.11 38.59 9.31
CA ARG A 707 -18.51 39.34 8.19
C ARG A 707 -17.38 38.53 7.54
N SER A 708 -17.27 38.61 6.21
CA SER A 708 -16.19 38.01 5.44
C SER A 708 -15.17 39.05 5.00
N GLY A 709 -13.90 38.69 5.05
CA GLY A 709 -12.78 39.55 4.66
C GLY A 709 -11.85 38.84 3.68
N SER A 710 -11.08 39.62 2.92
CA SER A 710 -10.05 39.08 2.03
C SER A 710 -8.64 39.35 2.56
N LEU A 711 -7.76 38.37 2.37
CA LEU A 711 -6.35 38.38 2.72
C LEU A 711 -5.56 38.20 1.42
N GLN A 712 -4.70 39.15 1.09
CA GLN A 712 -3.93 39.11 -0.16
C GLN A 712 -2.47 39.44 0.10
N PHE A 713 -1.58 38.80 -0.67
CA PHE A 713 -0.17 39.14 -0.72
C PHE A 713 0.11 39.92 -2.01
N VAL A 714 0.40 41.21 -1.89
CA VAL A 714 0.48 42.18 -2.98
C VAL A 714 1.85 42.85 -3.03
N ASN A 715 2.18 43.44 -4.19
CA ASN A 715 3.47 44.11 -4.44
C ASN A 715 4.70 43.21 -4.18
N ALA A 716 4.55 41.90 -4.39
CA ALA A 716 5.64 40.95 -4.21
C ALA A 716 6.69 41.10 -5.33
N LYS A 717 7.96 41.19 -4.93
CA LYS A 717 9.12 41.19 -5.81
C LYS A 717 9.97 39.96 -5.49
N ALA A 718 10.28 39.16 -6.50
CA ALA A 718 11.20 38.04 -6.37
C ALA A 718 12.56 38.40 -6.95
N THR A 719 13.61 38.10 -6.18
CA THR A 719 15.00 38.21 -6.62
C THR A 719 15.58 36.80 -6.71
N GLY A 720 15.89 36.37 -7.93
CA GLY A 720 16.48 35.07 -8.20
C GLY A 720 17.89 34.94 -7.59
N PRO A 721 18.43 33.72 -7.50
CA PRO A 721 19.74 33.44 -6.88
C PRO A 721 20.92 34.16 -7.55
N ASN A 722 20.76 34.61 -8.81
CA ASN A 722 21.75 35.38 -9.57
C ASN A 722 21.49 36.90 -9.58
N GLY A 723 20.53 37.39 -8.79
CA GLY A 723 20.16 38.81 -8.71
C GLY A 723 19.16 39.29 -9.79
N GLU A 724 18.55 38.38 -10.54
CA GLU A 724 17.54 38.72 -11.55
C GLU A 724 16.15 38.95 -10.93
N ALA A 725 15.38 39.90 -11.49
CA ALA A 725 14.02 40.17 -11.04
C ALA A 725 13.03 39.21 -11.71
N LEU A 726 12.32 38.42 -10.90
CA LEU A 726 11.35 37.43 -11.37
C LEU A 726 9.91 37.88 -11.07
N LYS A 727 8.97 37.49 -11.92
CA LYS A 727 7.54 37.74 -11.68
C LYS A 727 7.04 36.82 -10.58
N VAL A 728 6.24 37.34 -9.65
CA VAL A 728 5.68 36.57 -8.54
C VAL A 728 4.25 36.16 -8.84
N ARG A 729 3.94 34.87 -8.68
CA ARG A 729 2.58 34.33 -8.71
C ARG A 729 2.19 33.89 -7.29
N VAL A 730 1.03 34.34 -6.81
CA VAL A 730 0.51 33.95 -5.50
C VAL A 730 -0.65 32.98 -5.70
N GLU A 731 -0.59 31.82 -5.05
CA GLU A 731 -1.62 30.77 -5.14
C GLU A 731 -2.18 30.47 -3.74
N GLY A 732 -3.49 30.24 -3.59
CA GLY A 732 -4.08 29.83 -2.32
C GLY A 732 -5.28 30.63 -1.84
N GLY A 733 -5.72 30.35 -0.62
CA GLY A 733 -6.95 30.88 -0.02
C GLY A 733 -6.84 32.38 0.25
N SER A 734 -7.81 33.16 -0.22
CA SER A 734 -7.80 34.63 -0.11
C SER A 734 -8.98 35.19 0.67
N HIS A 735 -9.88 34.35 1.18
CA HIS A 735 -11.13 34.75 1.83
C HIS A 735 -11.31 34.00 3.14
N VAL A 736 -11.75 34.71 4.18
CA VAL A 736 -12.03 34.14 5.51
C VAL A 736 -13.33 34.72 6.05
N GLU A 737 -14.20 33.85 6.56
CA GLU A 737 -15.45 34.23 7.23
C GLU A 737 -15.27 34.23 8.76
N VAL A 738 -15.62 35.33 9.43
CA VAL A 738 -15.63 35.39 10.90
C VAL A 738 -17.03 34.97 11.38
N ARG A 739 -17.12 33.88 12.15
CA ARG A 739 -18.37 33.33 12.68
C ARG A 739 -18.72 33.87 14.06
#